data_AF-A0A096LSV4-F1
#
_entry.id   AF-A0A096LSV4-F1
#
_cell.length_a   1.000
_cell.length_b   1.000
_cell.length_c   1.000
_cell.angle_alpha   90.00
_cell.angle_beta   90.00
_cell.angle_gamma   90.00
#
_symmetry.space_group_name_H-M   'P 1'
#
loop_
_entity.id
_entity.type
_entity.pdbx_description
1 polymer ?
#
loop_
_entity_poly.entity_id
_entity_poly.type
_entity_poly.pdbx_seq_one_letter_code
_entity_poly.pdbx_strand_id
1 'polypeptide(L)'
;CGQSEPITMRIKNILKEYDEDGDIFKELIQNAEDAGADACKFLLDFREHKDPPESLIDPDMALCQGPCLWAFNNERFTDDDWKNIVRVGSASKENKVEKIGKFGLGFNTVYHVTDVPSILSGNKLLILDPNVSHLRKHIQQKANPGIKLDLSQKRLFHCFPGLFGPYEGIFDCNFTKKCSPEPYDGTLIKLPFRSEEEAQRSEISKKVYHEQDIFALQQNFMKNSQVHLLFLRNINTLSLKSISSNVSTPLRDEDMPTLLDIVKTVDDTMRISNETFIKKQQQAEKSLMEHDIKCTKVIDSATVQIVQITSQQFGETKVQSWLIYNCFGTGQSLKMVLKENKTEKEKAVFSLPIGGVAVPLQQDTETGKFSPLQNYYAGQVFCFLPLPIQTGLPVNINGTFAVMSNRKGLWESGVKHKWNMALQDDPVVNAFITALLALKQMSENKQLEAYCYHSFWPEREKVYDTFKPLVDAFYYKLLQSSSGLELFCDGEHWCSMNNAIFLHECIEENAEISRLAARVCKKYIKGPNFVVPIPLWLRKSFKQAGQEKVLQDKTWTWEKFYQEVVFKNLAAMDPKTRDTLVLHAVDLNIEEIDHLLTFYPCIPTSDGQLQYIRKLVHPFGRVACLFEPDEGRLLGGTKQDFCSPRRIQRLLELGMASDHLPLEDITHKACTMTETWSVDKKKAYENAKCLLELMKNHLNDKDSPHWKTLRMTPFLPAFSPGDIKMKQNTTLQQPTAIFSDRFSLLVNMIHPVLDHNGLKLHNTDPVLKHLGVHNCIEPETILQQLEKACKHSQSLDTSMLHKMAYECYKFLDQWISGCENTMFISQQANSFPFILIGNKFINVNCVAENEQFEAKPYLHVLPHAFTSFRNLWETVGVRKRFSINQLLSVLEKLKCQYGNEALQESDLSTCLTILIKGIFEARQKTTRDCLIPNDHGVLQPAKDLFYNDSPWMPVASGITLCHQNIPRPMAIHFGIQTTRHHTLENYTIDNFSPFSFHFEQQEQLTVRIKNIISAYPSKKDILKELIQNADDAEATEIHFIWDKRQHGKEKTFGKRWNNLQGPALCVFNNKVFSDDDLKGIQQLGEGGKQNLQGKIGKYGLGFNSVYHLTDCPSILTGDKLLCISDPNQKYIETKTDRPRHGIGYNLTDELKEMCLDVYKSFLPDQFTLEEGTMFRLPLRTSVSTENSKLSQQKVTDEDMIELFSALFEDPEGLTLFLKNISKIEVHVI
;
A
#
# COMPACT_ATOMS: atom_id res chain seq x y z
N CYS A 1 -42.47 -16.69 16.54
CA CYS A 1 -41.95 -16.35 15.19
C CYS A 1 -41.12 -15.07 15.14
N GLY A 2 -40.92 -14.32 16.24
CA GLY A 2 -39.99 -13.19 16.26
C GLY A 2 -38.61 -13.64 16.72
N GLN A 3 -37.56 -13.01 16.21
CA GLN A 3 -36.18 -13.38 16.55
C GLN A 3 -35.77 -12.88 17.94
N SER A 4 -34.91 -13.64 18.62
CA SER A 4 -34.29 -13.27 19.90
C SER A 4 -32.94 -13.96 20.13
N GLU A 5 -32.08 -13.35 20.95
CA GLU A 5 -30.86 -13.95 21.51
C GLU A 5 -30.91 -13.80 23.04
N PRO A 6 -30.85 -14.89 23.83
CA PRO A 6 -30.68 -14.79 25.27
C PRO A 6 -29.35 -14.12 25.63
N ILE A 7 -29.32 -13.27 26.65
CA ILE A 7 -28.11 -12.55 27.08
C ILE A 7 -26.97 -13.51 27.49
N THR A 8 -27.30 -14.64 28.11
CA THR A 8 -26.38 -15.74 28.41
C THR A 8 -25.74 -16.32 27.15
N MET A 9 -26.54 -16.55 26.10
CA MET A 9 -26.08 -17.03 24.80
C MET A 9 -25.20 -15.99 24.08
N ARG A 10 -25.56 -14.71 24.17
CA ARG A 10 -24.76 -13.62 23.61
C ARG A 10 -23.39 -13.53 24.28
N ILE A 11 -23.33 -13.53 25.62
CA ILE A 11 -22.06 -13.54 26.38
C ILE A 11 -21.24 -14.78 26.00
N LYS A 12 -21.83 -15.98 26.00
CA LYS A 12 -21.16 -17.22 25.58
C LYS A 12 -20.59 -17.18 24.17
N ASN A 13 -21.30 -16.57 23.23
CA ASN A 13 -20.79 -16.39 21.86
C ASN A 13 -19.67 -15.35 21.79
N ILE A 14 -19.70 -14.31 22.63
CA ILE A 14 -18.58 -13.38 22.81
C ILE A 14 -17.35 -14.13 23.36
N LEU A 15 -17.50 -14.94 24.41
CA LEU A 15 -16.40 -15.72 25.01
C LEU A 15 -15.72 -16.68 24.01
N LYS A 16 -16.44 -17.20 23.00
CA LYS A 16 -15.84 -18.02 21.93
C LYS A 16 -14.95 -17.24 20.95
N GLU A 17 -15.04 -15.90 20.92
CA GLU A 17 -14.20 -15.06 20.06
C GLU A 17 -12.85 -14.69 20.73
N TYR A 18 -12.81 -14.57 22.06
CA TYR A 18 -11.62 -14.21 22.86
C TYR A 18 -10.83 -15.44 23.35
N ASP A 19 -9.55 -15.29 23.73
CA ASP A 19 -8.80 -16.35 24.42
C ASP A 19 -8.88 -16.21 25.95
N GLU A 20 -9.09 -17.32 26.63
CA GLU A 20 -9.53 -17.32 28.03
C GLU A 20 -8.51 -16.76 29.02
N ASP A 21 -7.21 -17.00 28.79
CA ASP A 21 -6.19 -16.89 29.84
C ASP A 21 -5.35 -15.60 29.79
N GLY A 22 -5.64 -14.67 28.88
CA GLY A 22 -4.82 -13.46 28.67
C GLY A 22 -5.56 -12.17 28.31
N ASP A 23 -6.75 -12.27 27.70
CA ASP A 23 -7.49 -11.09 27.25
C ASP A 23 -8.15 -10.33 28.42
N ILE A 24 -8.55 -11.03 29.50
CA ILE A 24 -9.20 -10.43 30.68
C ILE A 24 -8.38 -9.29 31.29
N PHE A 25 -7.09 -9.53 31.56
CA PHE A 25 -6.22 -8.51 32.13
C PHE A 25 -6.02 -7.32 31.18
N LYS A 26 -5.89 -7.57 29.87
CA LYS A 26 -5.73 -6.52 28.86
C LYS A 26 -6.97 -5.62 28.78
N GLU A 27 -8.16 -6.21 28.75
CA GLU A 27 -9.42 -5.46 28.72
C GLU A 27 -9.66 -4.69 30.04
N LEU A 28 -9.26 -5.23 31.19
CA LEU A 28 -9.34 -4.51 32.48
C LEU A 28 -8.34 -3.35 32.57
N ILE A 29 -7.08 -3.54 32.14
CA ILE A 29 -6.07 -2.47 32.02
C ILE A 29 -6.57 -1.38 31.07
N GLN A 30 -7.16 -1.75 29.94
CA GLN A 30 -7.69 -0.80 28.98
C GLN A 30 -8.89 0.00 29.53
N ASN A 31 -9.76 -0.63 30.32
CA ASN A 31 -10.86 0.07 30.97
C ASN A 31 -10.37 1.08 32.02
N ALA A 32 -9.27 0.77 32.73
CA ALA A 32 -8.60 1.70 33.65
C ALA A 32 -7.89 2.85 32.90
N GLU A 33 -7.18 2.56 31.82
CA GLU A 33 -6.52 3.57 30.96
C GLU A 33 -7.56 4.51 30.33
N ASP A 34 -8.66 3.95 29.82
CA ASP A 34 -9.84 4.69 29.34
C ASP A 34 -10.41 5.62 30.42
N ALA A 35 -10.42 5.20 31.69
CA ALA A 35 -10.92 6.00 32.81
C ALA A 35 -9.97 7.17 33.16
N GLY A 36 -8.68 7.03 32.87
CA GLY A 36 -7.64 8.02 33.19
C GLY A 36 -6.70 7.60 34.33
N ALA A 37 -6.81 6.36 34.82
CA ALA A 37 -6.07 5.87 35.97
C ALA A 37 -4.55 5.86 35.73
N ASP A 38 -3.77 6.11 36.79
CA ASP A 38 -2.31 5.99 36.77
C ASP A 38 -1.79 4.62 37.24
N ALA A 39 -2.64 3.86 37.92
CA ALA A 39 -2.32 2.54 38.44
C ALA A 39 -3.49 1.55 38.23
N CYS A 40 -3.17 0.35 37.74
CA CYS A 40 -4.10 -0.77 37.71
C CYS A 40 -3.50 -1.96 38.46
N LYS A 41 -4.19 -2.43 39.50
CA LYS A 41 -3.67 -3.44 40.44
C LYS A 41 -4.59 -4.65 40.45
N PHE A 42 -3.99 -5.83 40.44
CA PHE A 42 -4.67 -7.11 40.49
C PHE A 42 -4.33 -7.84 41.79
N LEU A 43 -5.27 -8.63 42.30
CA LEU A 43 -5.07 -9.42 43.52
C LEU A 43 -5.82 -10.75 43.41
N LEU A 44 -5.10 -11.86 43.57
CA LEU A 44 -5.66 -13.21 43.68
C LEU A 44 -5.95 -13.50 45.15
N ASP A 45 -7.22 -13.52 45.50
CA ASP A 45 -7.68 -13.71 46.87
C ASP A 45 -8.21 -15.14 47.03
N PHE A 46 -7.47 -15.99 47.75
CA PHE A 46 -7.85 -17.40 47.98
C PHE A 46 -8.65 -17.59 49.28
N ARG A 47 -9.10 -16.52 49.95
CA ARG A 47 -9.94 -16.63 51.17
C ARG A 47 -11.32 -17.20 50.84
N GLU A 48 -11.86 -17.99 51.77
CA GLU A 48 -13.26 -18.45 51.74
C GLU A 48 -14.07 -17.77 52.85
N HIS A 49 -15.07 -16.98 52.48
CA HIS A 49 -15.96 -16.32 53.44
C HIS A 49 -17.19 -17.20 53.69
N LYS A 50 -17.32 -17.72 54.92
CA LYS A 50 -18.37 -18.67 55.33
C LYS A 50 -19.45 -18.00 56.19
N ASP A 51 -19.82 -16.78 55.80
CA ASP A 51 -20.91 -16.03 56.42
C ASP A 51 -22.27 -16.71 56.23
N PRO A 52 -23.22 -16.60 57.19
CA PRO A 52 -24.54 -17.22 57.06
C PRO A 52 -25.28 -16.71 55.80
N PRO A 53 -25.99 -17.55 55.03
CA PRO A 53 -26.68 -17.12 53.81
C PRO A 53 -27.72 -16.00 54.02
N GLU A 54 -28.25 -15.87 55.24
CA GLU A 54 -29.16 -14.79 55.65
C GLU A 54 -28.48 -13.41 55.74
N SER A 55 -27.15 -13.38 55.78
CA SER A 55 -26.34 -12.15 55.79
C SER A 55 -25.96 -11.65 54.39
N LEU A 56 -26.39 -12.37 53.35
CA LEU A 56 -26.24 -12.01 51.95
C LEU A 56 -27.53 -11.39 51.41
N ILE A 57 -27.43 -10.67 50.29
CA ILE A 57 -28.62 -10.09 49.63
C ILE A 57 -29.59 -11.16 49.09
N ASP A 58 -29.07 -12.34 48.76
CA ASP A 58 -29.80 -13.54 48.39
C ASP A 58 -28.94 -14.77 48.79
N PRO A 59 -29.47 -15.82 49.45
CA PRO A 59 -28.70 -17.00 49.86
C PRO A 59 -27.92 -17.70 48.75
N ASP A 60 -28.41 -17.69 47.51
CA ASP A 60 -27.70 -18.31 46.37
C ASP A 60 -26.35 -17.60 46.08
N MET A 61 -26.14 -16.35 46.57
CA MET A 61 -24.86 -15.63 46.49
C MET A 61 -23.73 -16.22 47.35
N ALA A 62 -23.98 -17.28 48.12
CA ALA A 62 -22.96 -17.94 48.94
C ALA A 62 -21.83 -18.55 48.09
N LEU A 63 -22.13 -19.02 46.87
CA LEU A 63 -21.14 -19.56 45.93
C LEU A 63 -20.09 -18.50 45.52
N CYS A 64 -20.49 -17.22 45.48
CA CYS A 64 -19.63 -16.10 45.12
C CYS A 64 -18.73 -15.57 46.27
N GLN A 65 -18.62 -16.33 47.37
CA GLN A 65 -17.83 -16.00 48.57
C GLN A 65 -16.54 -16.81 48.72
N GLY A 66 -16.23 -17.69 47.76
CA GLY A 66 -14.94 -18.37 47.63
C GLY A 66 -13.86 -17.51 46.93
N PRO A 67 -12.76 -18.15 46.48
CA PRO A 67 -11.63 -17.49 45.83
C PRO A 67 -12.04 -16.57 44.67
N CYS A 68 -11.36 -15.44 44.51
CA CYS A 68 -11.69 -14.46 43.48
C CYS A 68 -10.47 -13.67 42.95
N LEU A 69 -10.59 -13.17 41.73
CA LEU A 69 -9.70 -12.15 41.18
C LEU A 69 -10.30 -10.76 41.46
N TRP A 70 -9.55 -9.93 42.18
CA TRP A 70 -9.83 -8.51 42.32
C TRP A 70 -9.06 -7.72 41.26
N ALA A 71 -9.70 -6.72 40.66
CA ALA A 71 -9.07 -5.72 39.81
C ALA A 71 -9.42 -4.31 40.28
N PHE A 72 -8.40 -3.50 40.55
CA PHE A 72 -8.48 -2.14 41.06
C PHE A 72 -7.91 -1.15 40.05
N ASN A 73 -8.50 0.04 39.99
CA ASN A 73 -7.85 1.25 39.48
C ASN A 73 -8.31 2.47 40.30
N ASN A 74 -7.48 3.52 40.32
CA ASN A 74 -7.70 4.70 41.14
C ASN A 74 -8.65 5.75 40.55
N GLU A 75 -9.37 5.43 39.46
CA GLU A 75 -10.38 6.32 38.88
C GLU A 75 -11.81 5.87 39.18
N ARG A 76 -12.74 6.83 39.22
CA ARG A 76 -14.14 6.58 39.56
C ARG A 76 -15.02 6.48 38.31
N PHE A 77 -15.98 5.55 38.31
CA PHE A 77 -16.96 5.43 37.22
C PHE A 77 -17.82 6.70 37.08
N THR A 78 -17.79 7.32 35.90
CA THR A 78 -18.73 8.39 35.55
C THR A 78 -20.15 7.82 35.32
N ASP A 79 -21.17 8.69 35.31
CA ASP A 79 -22.54 8.25 34.97
C ASP A 79 -22.68 7.72 33.54
N ASP A 80 -21.74 8.05 32.64
CA ASP A 80 -21.63 7.45 31.31
C ASP A 80 -21.01 6.05 31.36
N ASP A 81 -19.95 5.84 32.15
CA ASP A 81 -19.31 4.52 32.29
C ASP A 81 -20.28 3.52 32.93
N TRP A 82 -21.07 3.97 33.91
CA TRP A 82 -22.23 3.21 34.37
C TRP A 82 -23.14 2.84 33.18
N LYS A 83 -23.78 3.81 32.49
CA LYS A 83 -24.74 3.50 31.40
C LYS A 83 -24.20 2.54 30.34
N ASN A 84 -22.90 2.55 30.07
CA ASN A 84 -22.28 1.73 29.05
C ASN A 84 -21.91 0.32 29.52
N ILE A 85 -21.59 0.09 30.80
CA ILE A 85 -21.18 -1.25 31.31
C ILE A 85 -22.27 -2.32 31.18
N VAL A 86 -23.54 -1.89 31.14
CA VAL A 86 -24.69 -2.79 30.92
C VAL A 86 -25.08 -2.93 29.44
N ARG A 87 -24.50 -2.17 28.51
CA ARG A 87 -24.89 -2.23 27.09
C ARG A 87 -24.00 -3.20 26.31
N VAL A 88 -24.21 -4.48 26.51
CA VAL A 88 -23.47 -5.57 25.83
C VAL A 88 -23.53 -5.35 24.30
N GLY A 89 -22.36 -5.29 23.67
CA GLY A 89 -22.24 -5.11 22.21
C GLY A 89 -22.58 -3.74 21.65
N SER A 90 -22.90 -2.74 22.48
CA SER A 90 -23.13 -1.37 22.00
C SER A 90 -21.82 -0.59 21.85
N ALA A 91 -21.52 -0.19 20.61
CA ALA A 91 -20.34 0.59 20.21
C ALA A 91 -20.31 2.06 20.70
N SER A 92 -20.76 2.29 21.94
CA SER A 92 -20.86 3.59 22.63
C SER A 92 -19.55 4.37 22.76
N LYS A 93 -18.41 3.69 22.62
CA LYS A 93 -17.06 4.24 22.70
C LYS A 93 -16.39 4.43 21.32
N GLU A 94 -16.95 3.90 20.22
CA GLU A 94 -16.29 3.90 18.89
C GLU A 94 -15.95 5.31 18.37
N ASN A 95 -16.73 6.32 18.79
CA ASN A 95 -16.56 7.73 18.42
C ASN A 95 -15.87 8.59 19.51
N LYS A 96 -15.48 8.04 20.68
CA LYS A 96 -14.82 8.81 21.73
C LYS A 96 -13.30 8.81 21.50
N VAL A 97 -12.77 9.95 21.03
CA VAL A 97 -11.37 10.16 20.62
C VAL A 97 -10.35 9.78 21.70
N GLU A 98 -10.69 9.99 22.97
CA GLU A 98 -9.84 9.71 24.12
C GLU A 98 -9.94 8.27 24.67
N LYS A 99 -10.84 7.43 24.13
CA LYS A 99 -11.08 6.05 24.61
C LYS A 99 -10.48 5.05 23.62
N ILE A 100 -9.71 4.09 24.14
CA ILE A 100 -9.06 3.03 23.40
C ILE A 100 -10.06 1.89 23.12
N GLY A 101 -10.96 1.59 24.07
CA GLY A 101 -11.88 0.45 23.99
C GLY A 101 -13.10 0.68 23.10
N LYS A 102 -13.05 0.35 21.80
CA LYS A 102 -14.09 0.75 20.81
C LYS A 102 -15.45 0.05 20.94
N PHE A 103 -15.48 -1.26 21.15
CA PHE A 103 -16.68 -2.08 20.89
C PHE A 103 -17.61 -2.32 22.09
N GLY A 104 -17.22 -1.95 23.31
CA GLY A 104 -17.99 -2.26 24.53
C GLY A 104 -18.11 -3.75 24.87
N LEU A 105 -17.45 -4.63 24.11
CA LEU A 105 -17.47 -6.08 24.31
C LEU A 105 -16.45 -6.55 25.35
N GLY A 106 -15.33 -5.85 25.49
CA GLY A 106 -14.16 -6.29 26.25
C GLY A 106 -14.42 -6.64 27.71
N PHE A 107 -15.29 -5.91 28.42
CA PHE A 107 -15.62 -6.27 29.81
C PHE A 107 -16.25 -7.66 29.94
N ASN A 108 -16.93 -8.18 28.91
CA ASN A 108 -17.56 -9.49 28.99
C ASN A 108 -16.55 -10.65 29.03
N THR A 109 -15.26 -10.42 28.75
CA THR A 109 -14.20 -11.43 28.93
C THR A 109 -14.07 -11.88 30.38
N VAL A 110 -14.49 -11.08 31.37
CA VAL A 110 -14.54 -11.51 32.78
C VAL A 110 -15.42 -12.74 32.97
N TYR A 111 -16.41 -12.98 32.10
CA TYR A 111 -17.27 -14.16 32.18
C TYR A 111 -16.56 -15.48 31.81
N HIS A 112 -15.30 -15.45 31.32
CA HIS A 112 -14.46 -16.65 31.31
C HIS A 112 -14.24 -17.17 32.74
N VAL A 113 -13.93 -16.30 33.71
CA VAL A 113 -13.57 -16.70 35.10
C VAL A 113 -14.75 -16.74 36.06
N THR A 114 -15.76 -15.89 35.88
CA THR A 114 -16.88 -15.74 36.83
C THR A 114 -18.25 -15.78 36.14
N ASP A 115 -19.31 -16.13 36.87
CA ASP A 115 -20.69 -15.87 36.43
C ASP A 115 -21.30 -14.61 37.06
N VAL A 116 -20.68 -14.05 38.12
CA VAL A 116 -21.24 -12.92 38.90
C VAL A 116 -20.18 -11.84 39.16
N PRO A 117 -19.77 -11.07 38.14
CA PRO A 117 -18.88 -9.94 38.34
C PRO A 117 -19.61 -8.83 39.11
N SER A 118 -18.89 -8.21 40.05
CA SER A 118 -19.40 -7.03 40.77
C SER A 118 -18.42 -5.86 40.74
N ILE A 119 -18.96 -4.65 40.66
CA ILE A 119 -18.22 -3.41 40.41
C ILE A 119 -18.61 -2.38 41.47
N LEU A 120 -17.66 -2.03 42.33
CA LEU A 120 -17.73 -0.97 43.33
C LEU A 120 -17.03 0.28 42.80
N SER A 121 -17.72 1.42 42.76
CA SER A 121 -17.07 2.72 42.54
C SER A 121 -17.88 3.87 43.14
N GLY A 122 -17.21 4.76 43.88
CA GLY A 122 -17.87 5.82 44.63
C GLY A 122 -18.90 5.26 45.63
N ASN A 123 -20.15 5.72 45.53
CA ASN A 123 -21.26 5.25 46.35
C ASN A 123 -22.12 4.15 45.68
N LYS A 124 -21.66 3.51 44.61
CA LYS A 124 -22.47 2.61 43.78
C LYS A 124 -21.80 1.23 43.71
N LEU A 125 -22.55 0.17 44.01
CA LEU A 125 -22.17 -1.23 43.80
C LEU A 125 -23.11 -1.86 42.78
N LEU A 126 -22.57 -2.34 41.66
CA LEU A 126 -23.30 -3.09 40.64
C LEU A 126 -22.95 -4.57 40.76
N ILE A 127 -23.96 -5.45 40.72
CA ILE A 127 -23.79 -6.90 40.67
C ILE A 127 -24.55 -7.41 39.44
N LEU A 128 -23.87 -8.13 38.57
CA LEU A 128 -24.44 -8.69 37.32
C LEU A 128 -24.58 -10.20 37.48
N ASP A 129 -25.76 -10.75 37.24
CA ASP A 129 -26.04 -12.20 37.36
C ASP A 129 -26.79 -12.67 36.09
N PRO A 130 -26.13 -12.70 34.90
CA PRO A 130 -26.75 -13.02 33.61
C PRO A 130 -27.50 -14.36 33.59
N ASN A 131 -27.09 -15.34 34.39
CA ASN A 131 -27.78 -16.63 34.52
C ASN A 131 -29.07 -16.55 35.37
N VAL A 132 -29.25 -15.47 36.15
CA VAL A 132 -30.32 -15.30 37.15
C VAL A 132 -30.39 -16.50 38.09
N SER A 133 -29.21 -16.93 38.57
CA SER A 133 -29.04 -18.07 39.46
C SER A 133 -28.70 -17.68 40.89
N HIS A 134 -28.27 -16.44 41.13
CA HIS A 134 -27.74 -15.97 42.41
C HIS A 134 -28.57 -14.84 43.02
N LEU A 135 -29.26 -14.03 42.21
CA LEU A 135 -30.07 -12.87 42.64
C LEU A 135 -31.58 -13.04 42.35
N ARG A 136 -32.05 -14.29 42.40
CA ARG A 136 -33.41 -14.70 42.01
C ARG A 136 -34.53 -13.95 42.74
N LYS A 137 -34.33 -13.56 43.99
CA LYS A 137 -35.35 -12.83 44.78
C LYS A 137 -35.56 -11.40 44.31
N HIS A 138 -34.59 -10.83 43.59
CA HIS A 138 -34.57 -9.41 43.20
C HIS A 138 -34.74 -9.19 41.70
N ILE A 139 -34.34 -10.17 40.87
CA ILE A 139 -34.48 -10.11 39.41
C ILE A 139 -35.86 -10.66 39.00
N GLN A 140 -36.83 -9.75 38.80
CA GLN A 140 -38.20 -10.11 38.42
C GLN A 140 -38.35 -10.59 36.95
N GLN A 141 -37.40 -10.26 36.08
CA GLN A 141 -37.43 -10.61 34.65
C GLN A 141 -36.06 -11.12 34.21
N LYS A 142 -36.01 -12.30 33.57
CA LYS A 142 -34.76 -12.86 33.03
C LYS A 142 -34.05 -11.97 31.99
N ALA A 143 -34.76 -11.01 31.39
CA ALA A 143 -34.19 -10.02 30.48
C ALA A 143 -33.30 -8.97 31.18
N ASN A 144 -33.42 -8.82 32.51
CA ASN A 144 -32.80 -7.72 33.27
C ASN A 144 -31.87 -8.25 34.38
N PRO A 145 -30.73 -8.88 34.03
CA PRO A 145 -30.02 -9.73 34.96
C PRO A 145 -28.94 -8.99 35.79
N GLY A 146 -29.36 -8.05 36.63
CA GLY A 146 -28.44 -7.36 37.52
C GLY A 146 -29.14 -6.39 38.47
N ILE A 147 -28.42 -5.99 39.52
CA ILE A 147 -28.88 -5.03 40.52
C ILE A 147 -27.81 -3.98 40.79
N LYS A 148 -28.25 -2.75 41.06
CA LYS A 148 -27.38 -1.64 41.44
C LYS A 148 -27.81 -1.07 42.78
N LEU A 149 -26.89 -1.09 43.74
CA LEU A 149 -27.08 -0.65 45.12
C LEU A 149 -26.45 0.73 45.32
N ASP A 150 -27.14 1.60 46.07
CA ASP A 150 -26.64 2.89 46.52
C ASP A 150 -26.11 2.79 47.96
N LEU A 151 -24.80 2.77 48.09
CA LEU A 151 -24.05 2.61 49.33
C LEU A 151 -24.12 3.83 50.26
N SER A 152 -24.73 4.94 49.85
CA SER A 152 -25.11 6.01 50.79
C SER A 152 -26.16 5.53 51.82
N GLN A 153 -26.91 4.47 51.49
CA GLN A 153 -27.94 3.89 52.34
C GLN A 153 -27.31 3.00 53.43
N LYS A 154 -26.97 3.60 54.58
CA LYS A 154 -26.37 2.93 55.75
C LYS A 154 -27.05 1.61 56.18
N ARG A 155 -28.35 1.44 55.87
CA ARG A 155 -29.12 0.23 56.17
C ARG A 155 -28.59 -1.01 55.43
N LEU A 156 -27.98 -0.86 54.24
CA LEU A 156 -27.48 -1.99 53.46
C LEU A 156 -26.39 -2.79 54.21
N PHE A 157 -25.42 -2.11 54.83
CA PHE A 157 -24.34 -2.76 55.58
C PHE A 157 -24.82 -3.52 56.82
N HIS A 158 -25.90 -3.06 57.45
CA HIS A 158 -26.54 -3.75 58.57
C HIS A 158 -27.44 -4.91 58.14
N CYS A 159 -28.08 -4.81 56.97
CA CYS A 159 -28.95 -5.86 56.45
C CYS A 159 -28.17 -7.00 55.78
N PHE A 160 -27.03 -6.71 55.14
CA PHE A 160 -26.27 -7.68 54.34
C PHE A 160 -24.77 -7.69 54.69
N PRO A 161 -24.36 -7.92 55.95
CA PRO A 161 -22.95 -7.79 56.33
C PRO A 161 -22.02 -8.79 55.62
N GLY A 162 -22.50 -10.01 55.31
CA GLY A 162 -21.72 -11.00 54.57
C GLY A 162 -21.45 -10.63 53.11
N LEU A 163 -22.28 -9.76 52.51
CA LEU A 163 -22.03 -9.24 51.15
C LEU A 163 -20.79 -8.33 51.12
N PHE A 164 -20.55 -7.59 52.20
CA PHE A 164 -19.50 -6.58 52.30
C PHE A 164 -18.22 -7.10 52.98
N GLY A 165 -18.30 -8.16 53.79
CA GLY A 165 -17.16 -8.78 54.48
C GLY A 165 -15.92 -9.06 53.60
N PRO A 166 -16.04 -9.61 52.38
CA PRO A 166 -14.90 -9.87 51.50
C PRO A 166 -14.13 -8.62 51.05
N TYR A 167 -14.80 -7.48 51.00
CA TYR A 167 -14.22 -6.21 50.55
C TYR A 167 -13.32 -5.56 51.61
N GLU A 168 -13.44 -5.95 52.89
CA GLU A 168 -12.75 -5.29 54.00
C GLU A 168 -11.22 -5.49 53.92
N GLY A 169 -10.48 -4.39 53.84
CA GLY A 169 -9.03 -4.37 53.71
C GLY A 169 -8.52 -4.54 52.27
N ILE A 170 -9.40 -4.69 51.29
CA ILE A 170 -9.02 -4.84 49.88
C ILE A 170 -8.87 -3.46 49.23
N PHE A 171 -7.64 -3.08 48.87
CA PHE A 171 -7.31 -1.78 48.25
C PHE A 171 -7.99 -0.60 48.95
N ASP A 172 -7.72 -0.47 50.25
CA ASP A 172 -8.25 0.57 51.16
C ASP A 172 -9.79 0.60 51.33
N CYS A 173 -10.51 -0.37 50.77
CA CYS A 173 -11.95 -0.52 50.99
C CYS A 173 -12.23 -0.96 52.44
N ASN A 174 -13.02 -0.15 53.16
CA ASN A 174 -13.35 -0.39 54.57
C ASN A 174 -14.81 0.04 54.82
N PHE A 175 -15.69 -0.93 55.07
CA PHE A 175 -17.10 -0.71 55.38
C PHE A 175 -17.42 -0.77 56.89
N THR A 176 -16.49 -1.20 57.75
CA THR A 176 -16.76 -1.42 59.19
C THR A 176 -16.58 -0.20 60.11
N LYS A 177 -16.07 0.93 59.62
CA LYS A 177 -15.89 2.15 60.45
C LYS A 177 -17.25 2.81 60.74
N LYS A 178 -17.49 3.16 62.01
CA LYS A 178 -18.78 3.67 62.57
C LYS A 178 -19.33 5.00 61.99
N CYS A 179 -18.71 5.57 60.96
CA CYS A 179 -19.20 6.76 60.28
C CYS A 179 -19.99 6.38 59.01
N SER A 180 -20.56 7.36 58.32
CA SER A 180 -20.99 7.14 56.92
C SER A 180 -19.78 6.65 56.12
N PRO A 181 -19.86 5.56 55.35
CA PRO A 181 -18.77 5.24 54.43
C PRO A 181 -18.63 6.37 53.43
N GLU A 182 -17.41 6.90 53.31
CA GLU A 182 -17.09 7.85 52.25
C GLU A 182 -17.16 7.13 50.89
N PRO A 183 -17.49 7.82 49.79
CA PRO A 183 -17.53 7.18 48.47
C PRO A 183 -16.17 6.58 48.13
N TYR A 184 -16.13 5.30 47.76
CA TYR A 184 -14.90 4.57 47.46
C TYR A 184 -14.08 5.30 46.38
N ASP A 185 -12.81 5.59 46.69
CA ASP A 185 -11.97 6.46 45.87
C ASP A 185 -11.22 5.69 44.77
N GLY A 186 -12.01 5.20 43.82
CA GLY A 186 -11.53 4.44 42.68
C GLY A 186 -12.62 3.52 42.14
N THR A 187 -12.19 2.45 41.49
CA THR A 187 -13.04 1.37 41.01
C THR A 187 -12.43 0.03 41.37
N LEU A 188 -13.22 -0.81 42.05
CA LEU A 188 -12.84 -2.15 42.47
C LEU A 188 -13.83 -3.17 41.87
N ILE A 189 -13.30 -4.16 41.16
CA ILE A 189 -14.06 -5.21 40.48
C ILE A 189 -13.74 -6.54 41.18
N LYS A 190 -14.76 -7.24 41.70
CA LYS A 190 -14.65 -8.60 42.24
C LYS A 190 -15.10 -9.59 41.17
N LEU A 191 -14.25 -10.58 40.86
CA LEU A 191 -14.54 -11.69 39.95
C LEU A 191 -14.39 -13.03 40.71
N PRO A 192 -15.45 -13.52 41.38
CA PRO A 192 -15.47 -14.85 42.02
C PRO A 192 -15.16 -15.95 41.00
N PHE A 193 -14.19 -16.81 41.28
CA PHE A 193 -13.83 -17.92 40.39
C PHE A 193 -14.94 -18.97 40.38
N ARG A 194 -15.37 -19.36 39.17
CA ARG A 194 -16.50 -20.28 38.99
C ARG A 194 -16.24 -21.65 39.61
N SER A 195 -17.08 -22.01 40.57
CA SER A 195 -17.14 -23.33 41.21
C SER A 195 -17.77 -24.40 40.32
N GLU A 196 -17.65 -25.67 40.71
CA GLU A 196 -18.26 -26.80 40.00
C GLU A 196 -19.81 -26.72 40.00
N GLU A 197 -20.42 -26.28 41.11
CA GLU A 197 -21.87 -26.08 41.19
C GLU A 197 -22.38 -24.97 40.27
N GLU A 198 -21.65 -23.85 40.20
CA GLU A 198 -21.95 -22.76 39.26
C GLU A 198 -21.78 -23.23 37.81
N ALA A 199 -20.70 -23.93 37.47
CA ALA A 199 -20.45 -24.44 36.14
C ALA A 199 -21.54 -25.42 35.66
N GLN A 200 -22.04 -26.30 36.52
CA GLN A 200 -23.17 -27.18 36.16
C GLN A 200 -24.43 -26.38 35.78
N ARG A 201 -24.71 -25.27 36.49
CA ARG A 201 -25.91 -24.44 36.30
C ARG A 201 -25.76 -23.33 35.24
N SER A 202 -24.55 -22.84 34.99
CA SER A 202 -24.29 -21.70 34.10
C SER A 202 -24.64 -22.01 32.64
N GLU A 203 -25.43 -21.16 32.01
CA GLU A 203 -25.72 -21.23 30.58
C GLU A 203 -24.50 -20.73 29.76
N ILE A 204 -23.64 -19.90 30.38
CA ILE A 204 -22.55 -19.15 29.75
C ILE A 204 -21.29 -20.00 29.54
N SER A 205 -20.72 -20.54 30.61
CA SER A 205 -19.47 -21.31 30.56
C SER A 205 -19.52 -22.53 31.48
N LYS A 206 -18.84 -23.60 31.05
CA LYS A 206 -18.67 -24.85 31.82
C LYS A 206 -17.26 -24.99 32.41
N LYS A 207 -16.38 -23.99 32.26
CA LYS A 207 -15.02 -23.99 32.83
C LYS A 207 -15.09 -23.68 34.33
N VAL A 208 -14.76 -24.69 35.13
CA VAL A 208 -14.45 -24.58 36.56
C VAL A 208 -13.02 -24.03 36.70
N TYR A 209 -12.75 -23.24 37.74
CA TYR A 209 -11.40 -22.79 38.08
C TYR A 209 -10.95 -23.42 39.39
N HIS A 210 -10.06 -24.41 39.31
CA HIS A 210 -9.34 -24.94 40.45
C HIS A 210 -8.06 -24.10 40.68
N GLU A 211 -7.36 -24.31 41.81
CA GLU A 211 -6.12 -23.58 42.12
C GLU A 211 -5.09 -23.66 40.98
N GLN A 212 -4.98 -24.81 40.30
CA GLN A 212 -4.07 -24.99 39.16
C GLN A 212 -4.40 -24.06 37.98
N ASP A 213 -5.68 -23.87 37.68
CA ASP A 213 -6.15 -22.97 36.61
C ASP A 213 -5.90 -21.51 36.99
N ILE A 214 -6.08 -21.16 38.27
CA ILE A 214 -5.79 -19.82 38.80
C ILE A 214 -4.28 -19.54 38.74
N PHE A 215 -3.43 -20.52 39.06
CA PHE A 215 -1.98 -20.39 38.90
C PHE A 215 -1.56 -20.30 37.42
N ALA A 216 -2.22 -21.01 36.50
CA ALA A 216 -1.97 -20.85 35.07
C ALA A 216 -2.31 -19.44 34.58
N LEU A 217 -3.47 -18.89 34.99
CA LEU A 217 -3.89 -17.52 34.72
C LEU A 217 -2.88 -16.49 35.27
N GLN A 218 -2.38 -16.70 36.50
CA GLN A 218 -1.31 -15.90 37.11
C GLN A 218 -0.05 -15.89 36.23
N GLN A 219 0.46 -17.06 35.85
CA GLN A 219 1.71 -17.18 35.08
C GLN A 219 1.58 -16.56 33.67
N ASN A 220 0.41 -16.72 33.03
CA ASN A 220 0.13 -16.10 31.73
C ASN A 220 0.13 -14.56 31.79
N PHE A 221 -0.35 -13.95 32.88
CA PHE A 221 -0.20 -12.51 33.10
C PHE A 221 1.26 -12.13 33.37
N MET A 222 1.96 -12.83 34.27
CA MET A 222 3.35 -12.52 34.64
C MET A 222 4.33 -12.60 33.46
N LYS A 223 4.09 -13.51 32.50
CA LYS A 223 4.93 -13.68 31.30
C LYS A 223 4.83 -12.53 30.29
N ASN A 224 3.64 -11.93 30.13
CA ASN A 224 3.34 -11.00 29.02
C ASN A 224 3.20 -9.53 29.46
N SER A 225 3.02 -9.28 30.75
CA SER A 225 2.68 -7.96 31.31
C SER A 225 3.76 -6.88 31.16
N GLN A 226 5.04 -7.24 31.01
CA GLN A 226 6.15 -6.27 30.85
C GLN A 226 5.92 -5.27 29.70
N VAL A 227 5.39 -5.73 28.57
CA VAL A 227 5.13 -4.86 27.42
C VAL A 227 3.77 -4.14 27.48
N HIS A 228 2.91 -4.42 28.46
CA HIS A 228 1.57 -3.81 28.53
C HIS A 228 1.63 -2.29 28.75
N LEU A 229 2.60 -1.79 29.51
CA LEU A 229 2.73 -0.34 29.80
C LEU A 229 3.30 0.49 28.64
N LEU A 230 3.87 -0.15 27.61
CA LEU A 230 4.76 0.50 26.64
C LEU A 230 4.12 1.71 25.95
N PHE A 231 2.92 1.53 25.37
CA PHE A 231 2.17 2.59 24.68
C PHE A 231 0.90 3.06 25.43
N LEU A 232 0.75 2.70 26.71
CA LEU A 232 -0.23 3.35 27.59
C LEU A 232 0.25 4.76 27.95
N ARG A 233 -0.69 5.67 28.15
CA ARG A 233 -0.45 7.09 28.41
C ARG A 233 -0.60 7.44 29.88
N ASN A 234 -1.64 6.93 30.54
CA ASN A 234 -1.96 7.30 31.92
C ASN A 234 -1.40 6.27 32.90
N ILE A 235 -1.64 4.97 32.67
CA ILE A 235 -1.18 3.91 33.56
C ILE A 235 0.35 3.81 33.50
N ASN A 236 0.99 4.03 34.64
CA ASN A 236 2.42 3.86 34.85
C ASN A 236 2.75 2.68 35.80
N THR A 237 1.77 2.13 36.52
CA THR A 237 1.98 1.03 37.47
C THR A 237 1.02 -0.13 37.23
N LEU A 238 1.56 -1.35 37.12
CA LEU A 238 0.82 -2.61 37.12
C LEU A 238 1.38 -3.54 38.20
N SER A 239 0.57 -3.94 39.18
CA SER A 239 0.97 -4.90 40.22
C SER A 239 0.02 -6.10 40.29
N LEU A 240 0.55 -7.30 40.54
CA LEU A 240 -0.22 -8.48 40.95
C LEU A 240 0.19 -8.91 42.36
N LYS A 241 -0.81 -9.01 43.25
CA LYS A 241 -0.67 -9.54 44.62
C LYS A 241 -1.42 -10.86 44.77
N SER A 242 -1.19 -11.57 45.87
CA SER A 242 -1.99 -12.74 46.27
C SER A 242 -2.24 -12.76 47.79
N ILE A 243 -3.36 -13.33 48.23
CA ILE A 243 -3.69 -13.63 49.64
C ILE A 243 -3.90 -15.14 49.78
N SER A 244 -3.27 -15.75 50.77
CA SER A 244 -3.47 -17.18 51.09
C SER A 244 -4.82 -17.44 51.78
N SER A 245 -5.41 -18.60 51.52
CA SER A 245 -6.67 -19.07 52.13
C SER A 245 -6.67 -19.11 53.67
N ASN A 246 -5.49 -19.17 54.30
CA ASN A 246 -5.35 -19.20 55.76
C ASN A 246 -5.43 -17.81 56.43
N VAL A 247 -5.51 -16.72 55.65
CA VAL A 247 -5.52 -15.35 56.18
C VAL A 247 -6.93 -14.94 56.63
N SER A 248 -7.05 -14.46 57.86
CA SER A 248 -8.31 -13.94 58.42
C SER A 248 -8.43 -12.43 58.26
N THR A 249 -9.66 -11.93 58.09
CA THR A 249 -9.98 -10.49 58.04
C THR A 249 -9.95 -9.89 59.46
N PRO A 250 -9.43 -8.67 59.70
CA PRO A 250 -8.87 -7.71 58.74
C PRO A 250 -7.42 -8.03 58.32
N LEU A 251 -7.13 -7.73 57.05
CA LEU A 251 -5.82 -7.90 56.42
C LEU A 251 -4.74 -6.97 56.99
N ARG A 252 -3.50 -7.44 57.01
CA ARG A 252 -2.27 -6.63 57.17
C ARG A 252 -1.54 -6.55 55.84
N ASP A 253 -0.65 -5.57 55.66
CA ASP A 253 0.13 -5.44 54.43
C ASP A 253 1.03 -6.66 54.13
N GLU A 254 1.53 -7.31 55.20
CA GLU A 254 2.33 -8.55 55.12
C GLU A 254 1.52 -9.75 54.58
N ASP A 255 0.18 -9.74 54.72
CA ASP A 255 -0.69 -10.83 54.27
C ASP A 255 -0.98 -10.79 52.76
N MET A 256 -0.49 -9.75 52.06
CA MET A 256 -0.71 -9.49 50.63
C MET A 256 0.62 -9.41 49.84
N PRO A 257 1.42 -10.50 49.77
CA PRO A 257 2.67 -10.53 49.01
C PRO A 257 2.49 -10.10 47.54
N THR A 258 3.36 -9.19 47.10
CA THR A 258 3.47 -8.77 45.70
C THR A 258 4.22 -9.84 44.91
N LEU A 259 3.52 -10.46 43.95
CA LEU A 259 4.09 -11.47 43.04
C LEU A 259 4.81 -10.83 41.85
N LEU A 260 4.27 -9.70 41.41
CA LEU A 260 4.73 -8.91 40.28
C LEU A 260 4.49 -7.43 40.59
N ASP A 261 5.50 -6.60 40.40
CA ASP A 261 5.30 -5.16 40.23
C ASP A 261 5.96 -4.72 38.92
N ILE A 262 5.31 -3.80 38.20
CA ILE A 262 5.82 -3.22 36.96
C ILE A 262 5.58 -1.73 36.99
N VAL A 263 6.67 -0.97 36.92
CA VAL A 263 6.64 0.49 36.89
C VAL A 263 7.27 0.98 35.58
N LYS A 264 6.55 1.88 34.91
CA LYS A 264 7.01 2.68 33.78
C LYS A 264 7.54 4.00 34.30
N THR A 265 8.79 4.31 34.00
CA THR A 265 9.42 5.60 34.30
C THR A 265 9.97 6.23 33.02
N VAL A 266 9.93 7.56 32.95
CA VAL A 266 10.59 8.32 31.87
C VAL A 266 11.95 8.76 32.41
N ASP A 267 13.01 8.32 31.73
CA ASP A 267 14.41 8.51 32.13
C ASP A 267 15.01 9.75 31.45
N ASP A 268 14.78 9.91 30.15
CA ASP A 268 15.17 11.10 29.38
C ASP A 268 14.04 11.52 28.42
N THR A 269 14.01 12.79 28.05
CA THR A 269 13.03 13.37 27.12
C THR A 269 13.73 14.37 26.20
N MET A 270 13.91 13.97 24.94
CA MET A 270 14.60 14.75 23.93
C MET A 270 13.61 15.43 22.98
N ARG A 271 13.79 16.74 22.75
CA ARG A 271 13.02 17.47 21.75
C ARG A 271 13.49 17.09 20.34
N ILE A 272 12.55 16.87 19.43
CA ILE A 272 12.84 16.57 18.01
C ILE A 272 13.62 17.75 17.41
N SER A 273 14.76 17.47 16.79
CA SER A 273 15.64 18.49 16.19
C SER A 273 15.18 18.98 14.81
N ASN A 274 14.36 18.21 14.10
CA ASN A 274 13.92 18.56 12.74
C ASN A 274 12.67 19.46 12.73
N GLU A 275 12.86 20.76 12.50
CA GLU A 275 11.77 21.75 12.42
C GLU A 275 10.68 21.41 11.40
N THR A 276 11.00 20.71 10.32
CA THR A 276 10.02 20.40 9.25
C THR A 276 8.99 19.38 9.72
N PHE A 277 9.42 18.38 10.51
CA PHE A 277 8.49 17.44 11.14
C PHE A 277 7.64 18.14 12.20
N ILE A 278 8.25 18.97 13.07
CA ILE A 278 7.52 19.72 14.09
C ILE A 278 6.44 20.61 13.45
N LYS A 279 6.77 21.39 12.41
CA LYS A 279 5.79 22.26 11.73
C LYS A 279 4.64 21.47 11.10
N LYS A 280 4.92 20.29 10.52
CA LYS A 280 3.87 19.39 9.99
C LYS A 280 3.00 18.79 11.09
N GLN A 281 3.58 18.37 12.22
CA GLN A 281 2.83 17.86 13.37
C GLN A 281 1.95 18.96 13.97
N GLN A 282 2.49 20.16 14.21
CA GLN A 282 1.71 21.32 14.69
C GLN A 282 0.57 21.71 13.74
N GLN A 283 0.78 21.61 12.42
CA GLN A 283 -0.28 21.86 11.44
C GLN A 283 -1.37 20.78 11.50
N ALA A 284 -0.99 19.50 11.56
CA ALA A 284 -1.93 18.39 11.70
C ALA A 284 -2.72 18.48 13.01
N GLU A 285 -2.03 18.74 14.12
CA GLU A 285 -2.61 18.93 15.44
C GLU A 285 -3.60 20.09 15.45
N LYS A 286 -3.27 21.24 14.84
CA LYS A 286 -4.20 22.37 14.70
C LYS A 286 -5.46 21.99 13.91
N SER A 287 -5.31 21.31 12.77
CA SER A 287 -6.47 20.86 11.98
C SER A 287 -7.29 19.78 12.69
N LEU A 288 -6.68 18.98 13.57
CA LEU A 288 -7.40 18.02 14.43
C LEU A 288 -8.09 18.73 15.61
N MET A 289 -7.51 19.79 16.18
CA MET A 289 -8.16 20.63 17.21
C MET A 289 -9.42 21.34 16.70
N GLU A 290 -9.47 21.69 15.41
CA GLU A 290 -10.66 22.22 14.73
C GLU A 290 -11.80 21.17 14.66
N HIS A 291 -11.49 19.88 14.87
CA HIS A 291 -12.45 18.76 14.88
C HIS A 291 -12.77 18.24 16.30
N ASP A 292 -11.75 18.09 17.16
CA ASP A 292 -11.88 17.79 18.59
C ASP A 292 -10.79 18.50 19.41
N ILE A 293 -11.21 19.40 20.30
CA ILE A 293 -10.33 20.20 21.17
C ILE A 293 -9.45 19.33 22.09
N LYS A 294 -9.85 18.08 22.37
CA LYS A 294 -9.10 17.15 23.24
C LYS A 294 -7.86 16.54 22.60
N CYS A 295 -7.66 16.68 21.28
CA CYS A 295 -6.53 16.04 20.56
C CYS A 295 -5.16 16.31 21.19
N THR A 296 -4.91 17.54 21.64
CA THR A 296 -3.69 18.01 22.35
C THR A 296 -3.27 17.13 23.52
N LYS A 297 -4.23 16.46 24.17
CA LYS A 297 -3.98 15.67 25.37
C LYS A 297 -3.62 14.22 25.04
N VAL A 298 -3.91 13.73 23.83
CA VAL A 298 -3.89 12.29 23.52
C VAL A 298 -2.49 11.72 23.33
N ILE A 299 -1.56 12.47 22.73
CA ILE A 299 -0.15 12.08 22.57
C ILE A 299 0.76 13.31 22.62
N ASP A 300 2.01 13.12 23.07
CA ASP A 300 3.09 14.08 22.80
C ASP A 300 3.72 13.73 21.44
N SER A 301 3.75 14.71 20.54
CA SER A 301 4.36 14.64 19.20
C SER A 301 5.52 15.62 19.00
N ALA A 302 5.96 16.29 20.08
CA ALA A 302 7.06 17.25 20.11
C ALA A 302 8.35 16.67 20.72
N THR A 303 8.22 15.65 21.57
CA THR A 303 9.36 14.98 22.22
C THR A 303 9.43 13.48 21.91
N VAL A 304 10.64 12.95 22.04
CA VAL A 304 10.97 11.52 22.01
C VAL A 304 11.42 11.15 23.42
N GLN A 305 10.87 10.07 23.98
CA GLN A 305 11.08 9.69 25.37
C GLN A 305 11.92 8.42 25.46
N ILE A 306 12.88 8.38 26.39
CA ILE A 306 13.50 7.14 26.83
C ILE A 306 12.73 6.66 28.06
N VAL A 307 12.11 5.49 27.95
CA VAL A 307 11.24 4.91 28.96
C VAL A 307 11.91 3.65 29.50
N GLN A 308 12.04 3.56 30.81
CA GLN A 308 12.44 2.34 31.50
C GLN A 308 11.19 1.63 32.03
N ILE A 309 11.06 0.35 31.69
CA ILE A 309 10.07 -0.55 32.29
C ILE A 309 10.83 -1.43 33.27
N THR A 310 10.60 -1.20 34.56
CA THR A 310 11.17 -2.00 35.65
C THR A 310 10.13 -3.01 36.09
N SER A 311 10.47 -4.31 36.01
CA SER A 311 9.62 -5.41 36.45
C SER A 311 10.31 -6.14 37.60
N GLN A 312 9.66 -6.21 38.75
CA GLN A 312 10.09 -6.97 39.91
C GLN A 312 9.25 -8.24 40.04
N GLN A 313 9.88 -9.41 40.01
CA GLN A 313 9.24 -10.72 40.11
C GLN A 313 9.97 -11.56 41.15
N PHE A 314 9.28 -11.97 42.22
CA PHE A 314 9.86 -12.79 43.30
C PHE A 314 11.19 -12.28 43.90
N GLY A 315 11.46 -10.98 43.83
CA GLY A 315 12.70 -10.35 44.29
C GLY A 315 13.75 -10.11 43.20
N GLU A 316 13.64 -10.73 42.03
CA GLU A 316 14.46 -10.40 40.86
C GLU A 316 13.95 -9.13 40.19
N THR A 317 14.86 -8.21 39.84
CA THR A 317 14.53 -6.96 39.14
C THR A 317 15.07 -7.01 37.73
N LYS A 318 14.19 -6.83 36.74
CA LYS A 318 14.52 -6.76 35.32
C LYS A 318 14.11 -5.41 34.77
N VAL A 319 15.06 -4.66 34.22
CA VAL A 319 14.84 -3.36 33.58
C VAL A 319 14.92 -3.52 32.05
N GLN A 320 14.01 -2.87 31.32
CA GLN A 320 14.06 -2.77 29.86
C GLN A 320 13.94 -1.31 29.44
N SER A 321 14.87 -0.84 28.62
CA SER A 321 14.88 0.53 28.10
C SER A 321 14.28 0.58 26.70
N TRP A 322 13.47 1.61 26.44
CA TRP A 322 12.77 1.79 25.17
C TRP A 322 12.83 3.25 24.75
N LEU A 323 13.28 3.53 23.52
CA LEU A 323 13.06 4.85 22.92
C LEU A 323 11.68 4.84 22.25
N ILE A 324 10.77 5.67 22.75
CA ILE A 324 9.37 5.73 22.34
C ILE A 324 9.07 7.07 21.70
N TYR A 325 8.34 7.04 20.59
CA TYR A 325 7.80 8.22 19.94
C TYR A 325 6.41 7.94 19.37
N ASN A 326 5.49 8.90 19.50
CA ASN A 326 4.15 8.86 18.92
C ASN A 326 3.91 10.14 18.12
N CYS A 327 3.15 10.08 17.03
CA CYS A 327 2.82 11.25 16.23
C CYS A 327 1.47 11.11 15.53
N PHE A 328 0.93 12.24 15.10
CA PHE A 328 -0.23 12.27 14.22
C PHE A 328 0.15 12.05 12.76
N GLY A 329 -0.80 11.56 11.98
CA GLY A 329 -0.73 11.55 10.53
C GLY A 329 -0.64 12.97 9.99
N THR A 330 0.12 13.14 8.91
CA THR A 330 0.30 14.44 8.24
C THR A 330 -0.05 14.38 6.75
N GLY A 331 -0.41 13.19 6.26
CA GLY A 331 -0.69 12.88 4.87
C GLY A 331 -2.03 12.19 4.70
N GLN A 332 -2.02 10.93 4.24
CA GLN A 332 -3.24 10.25 3.81
C GLN A 332 -4.18 9.89 4.96
N SER A 333 -3.65 9.52 6.13
CA SER A 333 -4.48 9.19 7.30
C SER A 333 -5.14 10.44 7.89
N LEU A 334 -4.43 11.58 7.94
CA LEU A 334 -5.01 12.87 8.29
C LEU A 334 -6.11 13.28 7.30
N LYS A 335 -5.88 13.09 5.99
CA LYS A 335 -6.90 13.31 4.97
C LYS A 335 -8.11 12.38 5.12
N MET A 336 -7.96 11.17 5.65
CA MET A 336 -9.10 10.27 5.92
C MET A 336 -9.94 10.74 7.11
N VAL A 337 -9.37 11.47 8.07
CA VAL A 337 -10.11 12.05 9.21
C VAL A 337 -10.69 13.43 8.86
N LEU A 338 -9.91 14.29 8.18
CA LEU A 338 -10.32 15.66 7.84
C LEU A 338 -11.18 15.77 6.58
N LYS A 339 -11.18 14.78 5.69
CA LYS A 339 -12.17 14.76 4.60
C LYS A 339 -13.54 14.55 5.20
N GLU A 340 -14.36 15.58 5.11
CA GLU A 340 -15.80 15.50 5.35
C GLU A 340 -16.37 14.23 4.71
N ASN A 341 -17.23 13.54 5.47
CA ASN A 341 -18.10 12.47 5.01
C ASN A 341 -19.12 13.03 3.99
N LYS A 342 -18.68 13.49 2.81
CA LYS A 342 -19.51 14.16 1.79
C LYS A 342 -20.51 13.26 1.08
N THR A 343 -20.50 11.97 1.38
CA THR A 343 -21.57 11.05 0.99
C THR A 343 -22.02 10.26 2.22
N GLU A 344 -23.31 10.35 2.54
CA GLU A 344 -23.95 9.67 3.68
C GLU A 344 -23.83 8.13 3.61
N LYS A 345 -23.47 7.60 2.44
CA LYS A 345 -23.35 6.17 2.13
C LYS A 345 -22.16 5.43 2.77
N GLU A 346 -21.11 6.13 3.22
CA GLU A 346 -19.89 5.51 3.78
C GLU A 346 -19.36 6.24 5.05
N LYS A 347 -20.25 6.60 6.00
CA LYS A 347 -19.85 7.15 7.31
C LYS A 347 -19.10 6.13 8.18
N ALA A 348 -17.82 5.89 7.89
CA ALA A 348 -16.88 5.24 8.78
C ALA A 348 -16.19 6.31 9.63
N VAL A 349 -16.56 6.41 10.92
CA VAL A 349 -15.88 7.31 11.86
C VAL A 349 -14.52 6.70 12.21
N PHE A 350 -13.44 7.36 11.78
CA PHE A 350 -12.08 6.98 12.16
C PHE A 350 -11.64 7.72 13.41
N SER A 351 -10.89 7.02 14.27
CA SER A 351 -10.18 7.64 15.39
C SER A 351 -9.06 8.56 14.88
N LEU A 352 -8.44 9.33 15.78
CA LEU A 352 -7.28 10.15 15.43
C LEU A 352 -6.21 9.31 14.71
N PRO A 353 -5.48 9.89 13.74
CA PRO A 353 -4.51 9.17 12.94
C PRO A 353 -3.19 9.02 13.71
N ILE A 354 -3.20 8.26 14.80
CA ILE A 354 -2.04 8.08 15.68
C ILE A 354 -1.22 6.89 15.17
N GLY A 355 0.10 7.09 15.13
CA GLY A 355 1.09 6.05 14.95
C GLY A 355 2.27 6.29 15.88
N GLY A 356 2.96 5.22 16.26
CA GLY A 356 4.09 5.28 17.16
C GLY A 356 5.06 4.13 16.94
N VAL A 357 6.23 4.26 17.56
CA VAL A 357 7.30 3.28 17.51
C VAL A 357 7.96 3.18 18.88
N ALA A 358 8.41 1.98 19.25
CA ALA A 358 9.25 1.76 20.42
C ALA A 358 10.45 0.90 20.02
N VAL A 359 11.64 1.48 20.17
CA VAL A 359 12.93 0.87 19.83
C VAL A 359 13.53 0.22 21.09
N PRO A 360 13.88 -1.08 21.07
CA PRO A 360 14.50 -1.74 22.21
C PRO A 360 15.96 -1.27 22.39
N LEU A 361 16.28 -0.79 23.59
CA LEU A 361 17.61 -0.37 24.00
C LEU A 361 18.07 -1.15 25.23
N GLN A 362 19.38 -1.28 25.39
CA GLN A 362 20.02 -1.81 26.59
C GLN A 362 20.92 -0.73 27.18
N GLN A 363 20.65 -0.31 28.42
CA GLN A 363 21.53 0.58 29.16
C GLN A 363 22.66 -0.22 29.80
N ASP A 364 23.88 0.29 29.68
CA ASP A 364 25.05 -0.22 30.40
C ASP A 364 25.11 0.41 31.81
N THR A 365 25.25 -0.43 32.84
CA THR A 365 25.15 -0.01 34.24
C THR A 365 26.37 0.73 34.78
N GLU A 366 27.52 0.65 34.11
CA GLU A 366 28.75 1.31 34.55
C GLU A 366 28.95 2.67 33.86
N THR A 367 28.60 2.76 32.58
CA THR A 367 28.77 3.95 31.75
C THR A 367 27.50 4.80 31.63
N GLY A 368 26.33 4.24 31.94
CA GLY A 368 25.02 4.88 31.82
C GLY A 368 24.52 5.07 30.38
N LYS A 369 25.29 4.63 29.38
CA LYS A 369 24.97 4.80 27.95
C LYS A 369 24.06 3.69 27.44
N PHE A 370 23.42 3.93 26.30
CA PHE A 370 22.53 2.95 25.66
C PHE A 370 23.21 2.26 24.48
N SER A 371 22.82 1.03 24.22
CA SER A 371 23.24 0.23 23.06
C SER A 371 22.04 -0.49 22.43
N PRO A 372 22.10 -0.88 21.15
CA PRO A 372 21.08 -1.73 20.54
C PRO A 372 21.00 -3.09 21.23
N LEU A 373 19.78 -3.59 21.45
CA LEU A 373 19.57 -4.93 21.99
C LEU A 373 20.18 -6.00 21.05
N GLN A 374 21.15 -6.78 21.53
CA GLN A 374 21.98 -7.65 20.67
C GLN A 374 21.24 -8.89 20.10
N ASN A 375 20.09 -9.27 20.68
CA ASN A 375 19.32 -10.43 20.24
C ASN A 375 18.35 -10.09 19.11
N TYR A 376 18.07 -11.06 18.24
CA TYR A 376 17.09 -10.91 17.15
C TYR A 376 15.70 -10.57 17.72
N TYR A 377 15.29 -9.30 17.58
CA TYR A 377 14.02 -8.79 18.07
C TYR A 377 12.98 -8.77 16.95
N ALA A 378 11.96 -9.63 17.06
CA ALA A 378 10.80 -9.60 16.17
C ALA A 378 9.70 -8.72 16.79
N GLY A 379 9.60 -7.48 16.30
CA GLY A 379 8.68 -6.47 16.81
C GLY A 379 7.20 -6.85 16.67
N GLN A 380 6.38 -6.30 17.55
CA GLN A 380 4.97 -6.61 17.72
C GLN A 380 4.08 -5.40 17.38
N VAL A 381 2.83 -5.67 16.99
CA VAL A 381 1.80 -4.64 16.75
C VAL A 381 1.11 -4.27 18.05
N PHE A 382 0.99 -2.97 18.29
CA PHE A 382 0.21 -2.40 19.38
C PHE A 382 -0.96 -1.58 18.82
N CYS A 383 -2.09 -1.68 19.50
CA CYS A 383 -3.13 -0.68 19.47
C CYS A 383 -3.29 -0.22 20.92
N PHE A 384 -2.28 0.56 21.36
CA PHE A 384 -1.92 0.93 22.74
C PHE A 384 -1.54 -0.25 23.65
N LEU A 385 -2.28 -1.36 23.59
CA LEU A 385 -1.90 -2.66 24.17
C LEU A 385 -1.40 -3.63 23.08
N PRO A 386 -0.57 -4.64 23.45
CA PRO A 386 0.00 -5.60 22.51
C PRO A 386 -1.05 -6.55 21.94
N LEU A 387 -1.16 -6.57 20.61
CA LEU A 387 -1.92 -7.55 19.84
C LEU A 387 -1.08 -8.82 19.62
N PRO A 388 -1.66 -10.02 19.47
CA PRO A 388 -0.92 -11.25 19.18
C PRO A 388 -0.43 -11.33 17.71
N ILE A 389 0.08 -10.21 17.19
CA ILE A 389 0.50 -10.04 15.80
C ILE A 389 1.96 -9.60 15.79
N GLN A 390 2.84 -10.44 15.25
CA GLN A 390 4.24 -10.09 14.99
C GLN A 390 4.37 -9.36 13.65
N THR A 391 5.36 -8.48 13.55
CA THR A 391 5.64 -7.69 12.34
C THR A 391 6.90 -8.16 11.62
N GLY A 392 7.88 -8.70 12.33
CA GLY A 392 9.22 -8.97 11.81
C GLY A 392 10.11 -7.72 11.68
N LEU A 393 9.63 -6.55 12.12
CA LEU A 393 10.41 -5.32 12.21
C LEU A 393 11.36 -5.37 13.41
N PRO A 394 12.51 -4.65 13.41
CA PRO A 394 13.42 -4.57 14.55
C PRO A 394 12.89 -3.66 15.70
N VAL A 395 11.64 -3.20 15.61
CA VAL A 395 10.99 -2.25 16.51
C VAL A 395 9.52 -2.62 16.72
N ASN A 396 8.95 -2.26 17.87
CA ASN A 396 7.50 -2.34 18.06
C ASN A 396 6.81 -1.16 17.39
N ILE A 397 5.64 -1.39 16.80
CA ILE A 397 4.82 -0.33 16.19
C ILE A 397 3.49 -0.19 16.92
N ASN A 398 3.05 1.04 17.11
CA ASN A 398 1.74 1.39 17.67
C ASN A 398 0.92 2.16 16.64
N GLY A 399 -0.40 2.05 16.71
CA GLY A 399 -1.30 2.93 15.98
C GLY A 399 -2.76 2.64 16.28
N THR A 400 -3.63 3.55 15.85
CA THR A 400 -5.10 3.44 15.98
C THR A 400 -5.70 2.47 14.95
N PHE A 401 -5.05 1.32 14.76
CA PHE A 401 -5.42 0.30 13.79
C PHE A 401 -6.87 -0.18 13.96
N ALA A 402 -7.53 -0.44 12.84
CA ALA A 402 -8.79 -1.15 12.79
C ALA A 402 -8.52 -2.65 12.99
N VAL A 403 -8.76 -3.11 14.22
CA VAL A 403 -8.67 -4.52 14.65
C VAL A 403 -10.00 -5.25 14.48
N MET A 404 -9.95 -6.58 14.35
CA MET A 404 -11.12 -7.47 14.44
C MET A 404 -11.75 -7.43 15.85
N SER A 405 -12.99 -7.93 16.01
CA SER A 405 -13.70 -7.94 17.32
C SER A 405 -12.88 -8.61 18.42
N ASN A 406 -12.35 -9.80 18.11
CA ASN A 406 -11.45 -10.58 18.96
C ASN A 406 -10.04 -9.99 19.16
N ARG A 407 -9.70 -8.89 18.46
CA ARG A 407 -8.38 -8.23 18.49
C ARG A 407 -7.17 -9.12 18.08
N LYS A 408 -7.40 -10.31 17.53
CA LYS A 408 -6.34 -11.24 17.10
C LYS A 408 -5.80 -10.94 15.69
N GLY A 409 -6.53 -10.14 14.91
CA GLY A 409 -6.13 -9.72 13.56
C GLY A 409 -6.46 -8.25 13.26
N LEU A 410 -5.85 -7.73 12.19
CA LEU A 410 -6.21 -6.44 11.58
C LEU A 410 -7.28 -6.67 10.51
N TRP A 411 -8.08 -5.65 10.19
CA TRP A 411 -8.99 -5.75 9.03
C TRP A 411 -8.21 -5.75 7.71
N GLU A 412 -8.48 -6.76 6.88
CA GLU A 412 -7.82 -7.02 5.59
C GLU A 412 -8.67 -6.62 4.37
N SER A 413 -9.93 -6.24 4.57
CA SER A 413 -10.83 -5.76 3.51
C SER A 413 -11.54 -4.44 3.86
N GLY A 414 -12.16 -3.83 2.84
CA GLY A 414 -13.01 -2.63 2.99
C GLY A 414 -12.25 -1.36 3.42
N VAL A 415 -13.01 -0.38 3.95
CA VAL A 415 -12.44 0.92 4.37
C VAL A 415 -11.55 0.78 5.60
N LYS A 416 -11.83 -0.20 6.48
CA LYS A 416 -10.99 -0.51 7.65
C LYS A 416 -9.58 -0.98 7.27
N HIS A 417 -9.44 -1.76 6.19
CA HIS A 417 -8.13 -2.09 5.63
C HIS A 417 -7.44 -0.87 5.01
N LYS A 418 -8.15 -0.04 4.24
CA LYS A 418 -7.60 1.21 3.68
C LYS A 418 -7.07 2.15 4.77
N TRP A 419 -7.74 2.20 5.93
CA TRP A 419 -7.28 2.91 7.13
C TRP A 419 -5.98 2.31 7.70
N ASN A 420 -5.90 1.00 7.87
CA ASN A 420 -4.68 0.32 8.33
C ASN A 420 -3.48 0.59 7.40
N MET A 421 -3.71 0.55 6.08
CA MET A 421 -2.71 0.91 5.06
C MET A 421 -2.28 2.38 5.16
N ALA A 422 -3.24 3.30 5.35
CA ALA A 422 -2.94 4.72 5.53
C ALA A 422 -2.17 5.02 6.83
N LEU A 423 -2.43 4.30 7.92
CA LEU A 423 -1.65 4.41 9.15
C LEU A 423 -0.20 3.96 8.94
N GLN A 424 0.02 2.87 8.22
CA GLN A 424 1.35 2.36 7.87
C GLN A 424 2.15 3.36 7.02
N ASP A 425 1.55 3.89 5.95
CA ASP A 425 2.19 4.82 5.00
C ASP A 425 2.35 6.26 5.54
N ASP A 426 1.59 6.66 6.56
CA ASP A 426 1.62 8.02 7.11
C ASP A 426 2.23 8.08 8.53
N PRO A 427 1.47 7.99 9.65
CA PRO A 427 2.01 8.24 10.97
C PRO A 427 3.01 7.19 11.47
N VAL A 428 2.81 5.88 11.21
CA VAL A 428 3.69 4.86 11.79
C VAL A 428 5.09 4.93 11.18
N VAL A 429 5.19 5.07 9.85
CA VAL A 429 6.50 5.29 9.19
C VAL A 429 7.11 6.66 9.54
N ASN A 430 6.30 7.72 9.74
CA ASN A 430 6.81 9.01 10.23
C ASN A 430 7.41 8.86 11.64
N ALA A 431 6.75 8.10 12.51
CA ALA A 431 7.24 7.82 13.86
C ALA A 431 8.57 7.05 13.80
N PHE A 432 8.64 6.01 12.97
CA PHE A 432 9.86 5.22 12.77
C PHE A 432 11.04 6.08 12.27
N ILE A 433 10.84 6.91 11.24
CA ILE A 433 11.88 7.82 10.73
C ILE A 433 12.31 8.84 11.80
N THR A 434 11.37 9.36 12.59
CA THR A 434 11.69 10.33 13.66
C THR A 434 12.49 9.67 14.80
N ALA A 435 12.19 8.42 15.15
CA ALA A 435 12.99 7.65 16.10
C ALA A 435 14.43 7.39 15.60
N LEU A 436 14.63 7.14 14.29
CA LEU A 436 15.98 7.05 13.73
C LEU A 436 16.74 8.39 13.78
N LEU A 437 16.05 9.52 13.56
CA LEU A 437 16.65 10.87 13.73
C LEU A 437 17.02 11.14 15.20
N ALA A 438 16.23 10.63 16.16
CA ALA A 438 16.57 10.70 17.58
C ALA A 438 17.80 9.85 17.90
N LEU A 439 17.88 8.61 17.41
CA LEU A 439 19.06 7.75 17.60
C LEU A 439 20.33 8.35 16.96
N LYS A 440 20.21 9.00 15.79
CA LYS A 440 21.29 9.82 15.21
C LYS A 440 21.77 10.87 16.20
N GLN A 441 20.86 11.68 16.74
CA GLN A 441 21.20 12.75 17.69
C GLN A 441 21.86 12.21 18.97
N MET A 442 21.37 11.08 19.50
CA MET A 442 22.01 10.38 20.62
C MET A 442 23.41 9.85 20.28
N SER A 443 23.63 9.38 19.04
CA SER A 443 24.94 8.96 18.56
C SER A 443 25.91 10.13 18.43
N GLU A 444 25.47 11.26 17.88
CA GLU A 444 26.26 12.51 17.80
C GLU A 444 26.62 13.05 19.20
N ASN A 445 25.71 12.94 20.15
CA ASN A 445 25.92 13.28 21.57
C ASN A 445 26.75 12.24 22.35
N LYS A 446 27.19 11.13 21.73
CA LYS A 446 27.92 10.02 22.36
C LYS A 446 27.16 9.31 23.51
N GLN A 447 25.83 9.36 23.47
CA GLN A 447 24.93 8.63 24.38
C GLN A 447 24.71 7.17 23.93
N LEU A 448 25.08 6.82 22.69
CA LEU A 448 25.01 5.46 22.15
C LEU A 448 26.39 4.80 22.04
N GLU A 449 26.45 3.51 22.36
CA GLU A 449 27.57 2.62 22.09
C GLU A 449 27.19 1.48 21.13
N ALA A 450 28.16 0.98 20.37
CA ALA A 450 28.01 -0.10 19.38
C ALA A 450 26.85 0.11 18.36
N TYR A 451 26.42 1.35 18.14
CA TYR A 451 25.32 1.69 17.23
C TYR A 451 25.81 1.86 15.79
N CYS A 452 25.20 1.13 14.86
CA CYS A 452 25.35 1.36 13.42
C CYS A 452 24.10 2.10 12.90
N TYR A 453 24.27 3.00 11.91
CA TYR A 453 23.15 3.80 11.40
C TYR A 453 21.96 2.96 10.90
N HIS A 454 22.23 1.72 10.45
CA HIS A 454 21.24 0.76 9.96
C HIS A 454 20.79 -0.29 11.01
N SER A 455 21.16 -0.18 12.29
CA SER A 455 20.87 -1.19 13.33
C SER A 455 19.38 -1.50 13.51
N PHE A 456 18.50 -0.51 13.30
CA PHE A 456 17.04 -0.66 13.41
C PHE A 456 16.32 -0.44 12.07
N TRP A 457 16.99 -0.59 10.93
CA TRP A 457 16.33 -0.46 9.63
C TRP A 457 15.57 -1.75 9.27
N PRO A 458 14.38 -1.65 8.65
CA PRO A 458 13.56 -2.82 8.35
C PRO A 458 14.11 -3.65 7.18
N GLU A 459 14.44 -4.92 7.43
CA GLU A 459 14.81 -5.90 6.42
C GLU A 459 13.55 -6.54 5.82
N ARG A 460 13.23 -6.20 4.56
CA ARG A 460 11.92 -6.49 3.95
C ARG A 460 11.57 -7.98 3.85
N GLU A 461 12.57 -8.85 3.79
CA GLU A 461 12.37 -10.31 3.71
C GLU A 461 11.93 -10.94 5.04
N LYS A 462 12.27 -10.31 6.17
CA LYS A 462 11.93 -10.78 7.51
C LYS A 462 10.58 -10.27 8.01
N VAL A 463 10.02 -9.29 7.30
CA VAL A 463 8.75 -8.63 7.63
C VAL A 463 7.57 -9.37 6.99
N TYR A 464 6.51 -9.61 7.76
CA TYR A 464 5.30 -10.28 7.27
C TYR A 464 4.56 -9.43 6.23
N ASP A 465 3.84 -10.07 5.30
CA ASP A 465 3.23 -9.41 4.14
C ASP A 465 2.33 -8.21 4.50
N THR A 466 1.56 -8.32 5.58
CA THR A 466 0.70 -7.25 6.13
C THR A 466 1.45 -5.94 6.44
N PHE A 467 2.77 -6.00 6.67
CA PHE A 467 3.62 -4.86 7.05
C PHE A 467 4.71 -4.53 6.03
N LYS A 468 4.83 -5.27 4.93
CA LYS A 468 5.70 -4.88 3.80
C LYS A 468 5.36 -3.48 3.24
N PRO A 469 4.09 -3.03 3.16
CA PRO A 469 3.77 -1.66 2.75
C PRO A 469 4.40 -0.57 3.63
N LEU A 470 4.51 -0.78 4.95
CA LEU A 470 5.23 0.13 5.86
C LEU A 470 6.73 0.19 5.53
N VAL A 471 7.34 -0.93 5.15
CA VAL A 471 8.75 -1.00 4.75
C VAL A 471 8.96 -0.29 3.41
N ASP A 472 8.04 -0.46 2.46
CA ASP A 472 8.07 0.21 1.17
C ASP A 472 7.92 1.73 1.32
N ALA A 473 6.98 2.17 2.18
CA ALA A 473 6.81 3.57 2.56
C ALA A 473 8.05 4.15 3.29
N PHE A 474 8.72 3.34 4.12
CA PHE A 474 9.96 3.73 4.81
C PHE A 474 11.07 4.04 3.81
N TYR A 475 11.39 3.10 2.93
CA TYR A 475 12.42 3.30 1.92
C TYR A 475 12.07 4.42 0.94
N TYR A 476 10.78 4.59 0.58
CA TYR A 476 10.34 5.73 -0.23
C TYR A 476 10.53 7.08 0.47
N LYS A 477 10.17 7.21 1.75
CA LYS A 477 10.29 8.46 2.51
C LYS A 477 11.74 8.88 2.80
N LEU A 478 12.67 7.93 2.92
CA LEU A 478 14.11 8.23 2.98
C LEU A 478 14.61 9.04 1.75
N LEU A 479 13.94 8.88 0.60
CA LEU A 479 14.39 9.42 -0.69
C LEU A 479 13.66 10.71 -1.11
N GLN A 480 12.46 10.97 -0.58
CA GLN A 480 11.57 12.07 -1.00
C GLN A 480 11.84 13.45 -0.36
N SER A 481 12.80 13.55 0.55
CA SER A 481 13.07 14.80 1.29
C SER A 481 13.89 15.78 0.43
N SER A 482 13.33 16.97 0.15
CA SER A 482 13.98 17.99 -0.68
C SER A 482 15.27 18.57 -0.08
N SER A 483 15.43 18.51 1.25
CA SER A 483 16.68 18.78 1.96
C SER A 483 17.51 17.53 2.24
N GLY A 484 16.96 16.34 1.98
CA GLY A 484 17.50 15.06 2.45
C GLY A 484 17.23 14.77 3.93
N LEU A 485 17.08 13.48 4.28
CA LEU A 485 17.13 12.96 5.64
C LEU A 485 18.54 12.43 5.89
N GLU A 486 19.27 13.00 6.84
CA GLU A 486 20.67 12.65 7.12
C GLU A 486 20.79 11.38 7.97
N LEU A 487 20.30 10.26 7.46
CA LEU A 487 20.24 8.97 8.16
C LEU A 487 21.29 7.95 7.69
N PHE A 488 22.16 8.33 6.75
CA PHE A 488 23.31 7.53 6.32
C PHE A 488 24.57 8.03 7.03
N CYS A 489 25.52 7.13 7.35
CA CYS A 489 26.74 7.51 8.07
C CYS A 489 27.95 6.70 7.59
N ASP A 490 29.10 7.36 7.38
CA ASP A 490 30.38 6.73 7.04
C ASP A 490 31.15 6.20 8.28
N GLY A 491 30.61 6.45 9.48
CA GLY A 491 31.23 6.18 10.78
C GLY A 491 31.68 7.44 11.53
N GLU A 492 31.80 8.58 10.84
CA GLU A 492 32.19 9.89 11.41
C GLU A 492 31.21 11.01 11.06
N HIS A 493 30.64 10.99 9.85
CA HIS A 493 29.79 12.02 9.28
C HIS A 493 28.44 11.45 8.87
N TRP A 494 27.38 12.18 9.21
CA TRP A 494 26.02 11.89 8.75
C TRP A 494 25.71 12.62 7.46
N CYS A 495 25.02 11.96 6.54
CA CYS A 495 24.63 12.55 5.26
C CYS A 495 23.28 12.02 4.77
N SER A 496 22.66 12.75 3.85
CA SER A 496 21.43 12.30 3.17
C SER A 496 21.72 11.44 1.96
N MET A 497 20.72 10.73 1.44
CA MET A 497 20.84 9.94 0.19
C MET A 497 21.39 10.77 -0.98
N ASN A 498 21.12 12.07 -1.03
CA ASN A 498 21.63 12.95 -2.08
C ASN A 498 23.16 13.07 -2.05
N ASN A 499 23.75 12.97 -0.86
CA ASN A 499 25.18 13.13 -0.59
C ASN A 499 25.89 11.80 -0.34
N ALA A 500 25.15 10.71 -0.12
CA ALA A 500 25.69 9.37 0.06
C ALA A 500 26.18 8.78 -1.27
N ILE A 501 27.37 8.20 -1.25
CA ILE A 501 27.96 7.41 -2.32
C ILE A 501 28.15 5.99 -1.78
N PHE A 502 27.63 5.00 -2.51
CA PHE A 502 27.84 3.59 -2.17
C PHE A 502 28.85 3.00 -3.16
N LEU A 503 29.82 2.20 -2.70
CA LEU A 503 30.67 1.45 -3.63
C LEU A 503 29.89 0.25 -4.17
N HIS A 504 30.19 -0.21 -5.39
CA HIS A 504 29.61 -1.44 -5.93
C HIS A 504 30.20 -2.67 -5.22
N GLU A 505 29.44 -3.76 -5.13
CA GLU A 505 29.82 -4.98 -4.39
C GLU A 505 31.19 -5.54 -4.87
N CYS A 506 31.45 -5.51 -6.18
CA CYS A 506 32.72 -5.91 -6.79
C CYS A 506 33.95 -5.05 -6.38
N ILE A 507 33.74 -3.87 -5.78
CA ILE A 507 34.81 -3.06 -5.17
C ILE A 507 35.10 -3.55 -3.74
N GLU A 508 34.08 -4.07 -3.06
CA GLU A 508 34.13 -4.52 -1.67
C GLU A 508 34.76 -5.92 -1.53
N GLU A 509 34.75 -6.74 -2.60
CA GLU A 509 35.33 -8.10 -2.65
C GLU A 509 36.83 -8.17 -2.32
N ASN A 510 37.64 -7.21 -2.81
CA ASN A 510 39.09 -7.21 -2.56
C ASN A 510 39.42 -6.37 -1.32
N ALA A 511 39.63 -7.03 -0.18
CA ALA A 511 39.83 -6.36 1.11
C ALA A 511 41.00 -5.36 1.17
N GLU A 512 42.06 -5.53 0.39
CA GLU A 512 43.19 -4.56 0.34
C GLU A 512 42.83 -3.35 -0.53
N ILE A 513 42.26 -3.57 -1.71
CA ILE A 513 41.89 -2.48 -2.62
C ILE A 513 40.66 -1.73 -2.11
N SER A 514 39.69 -2.39 -1.47
CA SER A 514 38.55 -1.75 -0.80
C SER A 514 39.00 -0.79 0.30
N ARG A 515 39.92 -1.23 1.18
CA ARG A 515 40.56 -0.36 2.19
C ARG A 515 41.30 0.81 1.55
N LEU A 516 41.98 0.59 0.43
CA LEU A 516 42.67 1.65 -0.31
C LEU A 516 41.67 2.65 -0.95
N ALA A 517 40.61 2.16 -1.57
CA ALA A 517 39.56 2.94 -2.19
C ALA A 517 38.84 3.82 -1.17
N ALA A 518 38.41 3.27 -0.04
CA ALA A 518 37.80 4.03 1.06
C ALA A 518 38.74 5.15 1.58
N ARG A 519 40.03 4.84 1.80
CA ARG A 519 41.03 5.82 2.25
C ARG A 519 41.25 6.95 1.25
N VAL A 520 41.25 6.64 -0.04
CA VAL A 520 41.48 7.61 -1.12
C VAL A 520 40.22 8.45 -1.38
N CYS A 521 39.03 7.84 -1.36
CA CYS A 521 37.75 8.52 -1.34
C CYS A 521 37.68 9.58 -0.22
N LYS A 522 37.99 9.20 1.03
CA LYS A 522 38.00 10.12 2.19
C LYS A 522 38.96 11.31 2.05
N LYS A 523 40.02 11.19 1.22
CA LYS A 523 41.02 12.25 1.01
C LYS A 523 40.68 13.18 -0.16
N TYR A 524 40.07 12.68 -1.23
CA TYR A 524 39.91 13.43 -2.49
C TYR A 524 38.47 13.79 -2.86
N ILE A 525 37.46 13.12 -2.27
CA ILE A 525 36.07 13.58 -2.41
C ILE A 525 35.90 14.85 -1.57
N LYS A 526 35.41 15.92 -2.22
CA LYS A 526 35.10 17.18 -1.57
C LYS A 526 33.68 17.12 -1.00
N GLY A 527 33.47 17.72 0.16
CA GLY A 527 32.14 17.88 0.74
C GLY A 527 31.18 18.60 -0.25
N PRO A 528 29.89 18.23 -0.28
CA PRO A 528 29.17 17.55 0.80
C PRO A 528 29.01 16.03 0.66
N ASN A 529 29.72 15.36 -0.26
CA ASN A 529 29.52 13.93 -0.52
C ASN A 529 30.39 13.03 0.38
N PHE A 530 29.84 11.87 0.80
CA PHE A 530 30.51 10.90 1.68
C PHE A 530 30.33 9.47 1.17
N VAL A 531 31.35 8.62 1.32
CA VAL A 531 31.27 7.20 0.96
C VAL A 531 30.74 6.41 2.15
N VAL A 532 29.55 5.84 2.00
CA VAL A 532 28.81 5.15 3.07
C VAL A 532 28.87 3.63 2.82
N PRO A 533 29.28 2.81 3.80
CA PRO A 533 29.21 1.35 3.68
C PRO A 533 27.76 0.87 3.77
N ILE A 534 27.32 0.00 2.84
CA ILE A 534 25.93 -0.50 2.80
C ILE A 534 25.89 -2.04 2.71
N PRO A 535 25.34 -2.75 3.72
CA PRO A 535 25.26 -4.21 3.71
C PRO A 535 24.40 -4.79 2.57
N LEU A 536 24.72 -6.01 2.13
CA LEU A 536 24.00 -6.72 1.07
C LEU A 536 22.48 -6.88 1.34
N TRP A 537 22.09 -7.18 2.59
CA TRP A 537 20.67 -7.32 2.97
C TRP A 537 19.91 -5.99 2.81
N LEU A 538 20.59 -4.86 3.02
CA LEU A 538 20.02 -3.53 2.91
C LEU A 538 19.88 -3.13 1.43
N ARG A 539 20.89 -3.41 0.59
CA ARG A 539 20.77 -3.29 -0.88
C ARG A 539 19.57 -4.09 -1.42
N LYS A 540 19.41 -5.34 -0.96
CA LYS A 540 18.29 -6.21 -1.31
C LYS A 540 16.93 -5.63 -0.87
N SER A 541 16.86 -5.04 0.31
CA SER A 541 15.65 -4.39 0.83
C SER A 541 15.23 -3.16 0.01
N PHE A 542 16.17 -2.27 -0.35
CA PHE A 542 15.93 -1.16 -1.29
C PHE A 542 15.39 -1.66 -2.64
N LYS A 543 15.99 -2.73 -3.19
CA LYS A 543 15.55 -3.33 -4.45
C LYS A 543 14.11 -3.85 -4.39
N GLN A 544 13.79 -4.62 -3.35
CA GLN A 544 12.46 -5.19 -3.16
C GLN A 544 11.39 -4.13 -2.83
N ALA A 545 11.77 -3.00 -2.25
CA ALA A 545 10.91 -1.82 -2.04
C ALA A 545 10.73 -0.93 -3.29
N GLY A 546 11.17 -1.40 -4.47
CA GLY A 546 11.05 -0.68 -5.74
C GLY A 546 11.99 0.52 -5.89
N GLN A 547 12.96 0.70 -5.00
CA GLN A 547 13.90 1.83 -4.98
C GLN A 547 15.27 1.50 -5.59
N GLU A 548 15.38 0.37 -6.31
CA GLU A 548 16.64 -0.09 -6.93
C GLU A 548 17.33 1.00 -7.75
N LYS A 549 16.58 1.72 -8.60
CA LYS A 549 17.14 2.74 -9.49
C LYS A 549 17.85 3.87 -8.73
N VAL A 550 17.25 4.37 -7.66
CA VAL A 550 17.84 5.48 -6.87
C VAL A 550 19.11 5.02 -6.16
N LEU A 551 19.15 3.76 -5.70
CA LEU A 551 20.35 3.16 -5.13
C LEU A 551 21.45 2.95 -6.21
N GLN A 552 21.08 2.49 -7.41
CA GLN A 552 22.01 2.35 -8.55
C GLN A 552 22.60 3.70 -8.99
N ASP A 553 21.79 4.75 -9.08
CA ASP A 553 22.24 6.11 -9.44
C ASP A 553 23.33 6.62 -8.48
N LYS A 554 23.19 6.30 -7.17
CA LYS A 554 24.15 6.61 -6.09
C LYS A 554 25.26 5.58 -5.88
N THR A 555 25.20 4.44 -6.56
CA THR A 555 26.24 3.41 -6.50
C THR A 555 27.33 3.72 -7.53
N TRP A 556 28.58 3.61 -7.09
CA TRP A 556 29.78 3.79 -7.90
C TRP A 556 30.33 2.44 -8.32
N THR A 557 30.24 2.16 -9.60
CA THR A 557 31.01 1.12 -10.30
C THR A 557 32.51 1.43 -10.25
N TRP A 558 33.35 0.47 -10.64
CA TRP A 558 34.79 0.71 -10.80
C TRP A 558 35.07 1.93 -11.69
N GLU A 559 34.37 2.05 -12.83
CA GLU A 559 34.41 3.22 -13.72
C GLU A 559 34.24 4.54 -12.96
N LYS A 560 33.10 4.77 -12.28
CA LYS A 560 32.84 6.01 -11.53
C LYS A 560 33.90 6.28 -10.47
N PHE A 561 34.30 5.26 -9.69
CA PHE A 561 35.35 5.41 -8.67
C PHE A 561 36.67 5.87 -9.27
N TYR A 562 37.11 5.21 -10.35
CA TYR A 562 38.35 5.56 -11.04
C TYR A 562 38.24 6.96 -11.66
N GLN A 563 37.13 7.27 -12.34
CA GLN A 563 36.90 8.55 -13.02
C GLN A 563 36.87 9.74 -12.05
N GLU A 564 36.12 9.64 -10.96
CA GLU A 564 35.89 10.76 -10.04
C GLU A 564 37.02 10.94 -9.01
N VAL A 565 37.65 9.85 -8.58
CA VAL A 565 38.63 9.89 -7.48
C VAL A 565 40.06 9.72 -7.98
N VAL A 566 40.34 8.65 -8.72
CA VAL A 566 41.72 8.27 -9.05
C VAL A 566 42.28 9.16 -10.16
N PHE A 567 41.65 9.15 -11.33
CA PHE A 567 42.16 9.79 -12.53
C PHE A 567 42.17 11.33 -12.44
N LYS A 568 41.17 11.93 -11.79
CA LYS A 568 41.13 13.39 -11.54
C LYS A 568 42.23 13.90 -10.58
N ASN A 569 42.85 13.03 -9.78
CA ASN A 569 43.78 13.42 -8.72
C ASN A 569 45.20 12.83 -8.88
N LEU A 570 45.53 12.17 -10.00
CA LEU A 570 46.81 11.46 -10.21
C LEU A 570 48.07 12.26 -9.83
N ALA A 571 48.11 13.56 -10.17
CA ALA A 571 49.25 14.43 -9.87
C ALA A 571 49.36 14.83 -8.39
N ALA A 572 48.28 14.69 -7.62
CA ALA A 572 48.19 15.00 -6.19
C ALA A 572 48.20 13.75 -5.29
N MET A 573 48.30 12.55 -5.88
CA MET A 573 48.50 11.29 -5.16
C MET A 573 49.98 11.01 -4.95
N ASP A 574 50.32 10.34 -3.84
CA ASP A 574 51.67 9.80 -3.68
C ASP A 574 51.91 8.69 -4.74
N PRO A 575 53.10 8.61 -5.35
CA PRO A 575 53.37 7.66 -6.42
C PRO A 575 53.05 6.21 -6.05
N LYS A 576 53.29 5.79 -4.80
CA LYS A 576 53.00 4.42 -4.35
C LYS A 576 51.50 4.09 -4.39
N THR A 577 50.65 4.94 -3.82
CA THR A 577 49.19 4.78 -3.87
C THR A 577 48.66 4.90 -5.29
N ARG A 578 49.13 5.91 -6.04
CA ARG A 578 48.78 6.13 -7.45
C ARG A 578 49.07 4.91 -8.30
N ASP A 579 50.30 4.44 -8.29
CA ASP A 579 50.75 3.34 -9.13
C ASP A 579 50.09 2.02 -8.71
N THR A 580 49.85 1.79 -7.42
CA THR A 580 49.07 0.63 -6.95
C THR A 580 47.65 0.63 -7.54
N LEU A 581 46.96 1.79 -7.56
CA LEU A 581 45.61 1.91 -8.09
C LEU A 581 45.57 1.85 -9.63
N VAL A 582 46.55 2.44 -10.32
CA VAL A 582 46.64 2.40 -11.79
C VAL A 582 47.05 1.00 -12.28
N LEU A 583 47.98 0.32 -11.62
CA LEU A 583 48.30 -1.08 -11.92
C LEU A 583 47.07 -1.98 -11.70
N HIS A 584 46.31 -1.77 -10.61
CA HIS A 584 45.04 -2.47 -10.41
C HIS A 584 44.02 -2.17 -11.53
N ALA A 585 43.92 -0.92 -12.01
CA ALA A 585 43.05 -0.57 -13.14
C ALA A 585 43.44 -1.31 -14.42
N VAL A 586 44.75 -1.39 -14.72
CA VAL A 586 45.28 -2.15 -15.87
C VAL A 586 45.00 -3.65 -15.70
N ASP A 587 45.15 -4.19 -14.50
CA ASP A 587 44.94 -5.62 -14.19
C ASP A 587 43.45 -6.01 -14.18
N LEU A 588 42.51 -5.08 -13.96
CA LEU A 588 41.07 -5.33 -13.92
C LEU A 588 40.47 -5.75 -15.28
N ASN A 589 41.02 -5.23 -16.39
CA ASN A 589 40.54 -5.53 -17.76
C ASN A 589 39.02 -5.28 -17.95
N ILE A 590 38.57 -4.07 -17.63
CA ILE A 590 37.17 -3.62 -17.69
C ILE A 590 37.05 -2.50 -18.73
N GLU A 591 36.23 -2.70 -19.77
CA GLU A 591 36.13 -1.84 -20.96
C GLU A 591 35.79 -0.38 -20.62
N GLU A 592 34.96 -0.15 -19.60
CA GLU A 592 34.60 1.19 -19.15
C GLU A 592 35.79 1.94 -18.49
N ILE A 593 36.74 1.22 -17.89
CA ILE A 593 37.96 1.80 -17.28
C ILE A 593 39.03 2.03 -18.35
N ASP A 594 39.03 1.25 -19.43
CA ASP A 594 39.99 1.37 -20.53
C ASP A 594 39.92 2.75 -21.20
N HIS A 595 38.72 3.35 -21.29
CA HIS A 595 38.57 4.75 -21.70
C HIS A 595 39.28 5.71 -20.73
N LEU A 596 39.22 5.49 -19.41
CA LEU A 596 39.88 6.36 -18.43
C LEU A 596 41.41 6.21 -18.48
N LEU A 597 41.90 4.97 -18.58
CA LEU A 597 43.32 4.64 -18.76
C LEU A 597 43.92 5.30 -20.02
N THR A 598 43.16 5.37 -21.11
CA THR A 598 43.59 6.01 -22.36
C THR A 598 43.34 7.53 -22.41
N PHE A 599 42.36 8.04 -21.67
CA PHE A 599 41.99 9.46 -21.62
C PHE A 599 42.86 10.31 -20.69
N TYR A 600 43.53 9.73 -19.69
CA TYR A 600 44.37 10.47 -18.74
C TYR A 600 45.87 10.12 -18.87
N PRO A 601 46.79 11.05 -18.56
CA PRO A 601 48.21 10.75 -18.46
C PRO A 601 48.45 10.04 -17.12
N CYS A 602 48.57 8.72 -17.14
CA CYS A 602 48.57 7.88 -15.94
C CYS A 602 49.70 6.86 -15.84
N ILE A 603 50.42 6.59 -16.94
CA ILE A 603 51.52 5.63 -16.99
C ILE A 603 52.86 6.39 -17.03
N PRO A 604 53.87 6.02 -16.24
CA PRO A 604 55.16 6.70 -16.23
C PRO A 604 56.00 6.44 -17.49
N THR A 605 56.67 7.48 -17.97
CA THR A 605 57.70 7.44 -19.03
C THR A 605 59.10 7.19 -18.44
N SER A 606 60.09 6.95 -19.31
CA SER A 606 61.49 6.70 -18.90
C SER A 606 62.16 7.85 -18.12
N ASP A 607 61.64 9.07 -18.21
CA ASP A 607 62.05 10.26 -17.45
C ASP A 607 61.21 10.51 -16.17
N GLY A 608 60.22 9.65 -15.90
CA GLY A 608 59.37 9.69 -14.70
C GLY A 608 58.12 10.58 -14.80
N GLN A 609 57.87 11.24 -15.94
CA GLN A 609 56.61 11.96 -16.18
C GLN A 609 55.44 11.00 -16.43
N LEU A 610 54.21 11.47 -16.27
CA LEU A 610 53.02 10.67 -16.63
C LEU A 610 52.58 10.99 -18.06
N GLN A 611 52.29 9.95 -18.84
CA GLN A 611 51.92 10.04 -20.25
C GLN A 611 50.63 9.26 -20.55
N TYR A 612 49.92 9.66 -21.61
CA TYR A 612 48.74 8.96 -22.12
C TYR A 612 49.17 7.64 -22.79
N ILE A 613 48.44 6.54 -22.56
CA ILE A 613 48.80 5.22 -23.12
C ILE A 613 48.98 5.26 -24.64
N ARG A 614 48.06 5.88 -25.37
CA ARG A 614 48.14 6.07 -26.84
C ARG A 614 49.35 6.88 -27.33
N LYS A 615 49.99 7.67 -26.46
CA LYS A 615 51.22 8.42 -26.76
C LYS A 615 52.48 7.66 -26.30
N LEU A 616 52.33 6.57 -25.56
CA LEU A 616 53.45 5.70 -25.22
C LEU A 616 53.82 4.82 -26.41
N VAL A 617 55.12 4.60 -26.55
CA VAL A 617 55.75 3.78 -27.57
C VAL A 617 56.56 2.70 -26.85
N HIS A 618 56.37 1.45 -27.24
CA HIS A 618 57.16 0.33 -26.77
C HIS A 618 58.64 0.57 -27.16
N PRO A 619 59.59 0.59 -26.21
CA PRO A 619 60.99 0.94 -26.48
C PRO A 619 61.76 0.05 -27.47
N PHE A 620 61.14 -1.00 -28.01
CA PHE A 620 61.75 -1.97 -28.92
C PHE A 620 60.87 -2.27 -30.16
N GLY A 621 59.81 -1.48 -30.42
CA GLY A 621 58.89 -1.66 -31.54
C GLY A 621 59.31 -0.95 -32.84
N ARG A 622 58.71 -1.33 -33.98
CA ARG A 622 59.04 -0.81 -35.32
C ARG A 622 58.88 0.71 -35.46
N VAL A 623 57.95 1.34 -34.74
CA VAL A 623 57.70 2.79 -34.84
C VAL A 623 58.59 3.63 -33.93
N ALA A 624 59.41 3.01 -33.08
CA ALA A 624 60.31 3.72 -32.18
C ALA A 624 61.35 4.59 -32.93
N CYS A 625 61.69 4.26 -34.18
CA CYS A 625 62.58 5.07 -35.02
C CYS A 625 62.02 6.46 -35.42
N LEU A 626 60.76 6.75 -35.08
CA LEU A 626 60.11 8.04 -35.30
C LEU A 626 60.15 8.97 -34.07
N PHE A 627 60.70 8.53 -32.94
CA PHE A 627 60.64 9.24 -31.65
C PHE A 627 61.98 9.20 -30.89
N GLU A 628 62.33 10.27 -30.18
CA GLU A 628 63.56 10.36 -29.37
C GLU A 628 63.25 10.23 -27.85
N PRO A 629 64.20 9.83 -26.98
CA PRO A 629 63.92 9.54 -25.57
C PRO A 629 63.44 10.73 -24.73
N ASP A 630 63.86 11.94 -25.08
CA ASP A 630 63.47 13.22 -24.45
C ASP A 630 62.13 13.77 -24.96
N GLU A 631 61.54 13.20 -26.02
CA GLU A 631 60.16 13.51 -26.45
C GLU A 631 59.09 12.99 -25.46
N GLY A 632 59.48 12.27 -24.39
CA GLY A 632 58.55 11.78 -23.37
C GLY A 632 57.54 10.75 -23.90
N ARG A 633 57.95 9.95 -24.90
CA ARG A 633 57.10 8.94 -25.57
C ARG A 633 57.43 7.49 -25.17
N LEU A 634 58.58 7.22 -24.54
CA LEU A 634 59.02 5.85 -24.23
C LEU A 634 58.53 5.38 -22.84
N LEU A 635 58.00 4.16 -22.76
CA LEU A 635 57.49 3.55 -21.52
C LEU A 635 58.58 3.42 -20.44
N GLY A 636 58.27 3.85 -19.21
CA GLY A 636 59.10 3.67 -18.02
C GLY A 636 58.55 2.62 -17.05
N GLY A 637 59.41 2.10 -16.17
CA GLY A 637 59.06 1.12 -15.13
C GLY A 637 60.07 -0.02 -14.98
N THR A 638 59.82 -0.91 -14.02
CA THR A 638 60.60 -2.14 -13.77
C THR A 638 59.83 -3.39 -14.21
N LYS A 639 60.55 -4.53 -14.30
CA LYS A 639 59.97 -5.83 -14.68
C LYS A 639 58.87 -6.36 -13.73
N GLN A 640 58.67 -5.72 -12.57
CA GLN A 640 57.66 -6.10 -11.57
C GLN A 640 56.43 -5.15 -11.55
N ASP A 641 56.49 -4.01 -12.24
CA ASP A 641 55.40 -3.01 -12.31
C ASP A 641 54.82 -2.92 -13.74
N PHE A 642 54.86 -1.74 -14.37
CA PHE A 642 54.36 -1.42 -15.70
C PHE A 642 55.11 -2.19 -16.81
N CYS A 643 56.42 -2.41 -16.65
CA CYS A 643 57.24 -3.17 -17.60
C CYS A 643 57.21 -4.69 -17.36
N SER A 644 56.20 -5.22 -16.64
CA SER A 644 55.97 -6.66 -16.55
C SER A 644 55.34 -7.19 -17.86
N PRO A 645 55.67 -8.42 -18.33
CA PRO A 645 55.22 -8.88 -19.65
C PRO A 645 53.70 -8.89 -19.86
N ARG A 646 52.92 -9.22 -18.82
CA ARG A 646 51.46 -9.21 -18.87
C ARG A 646 50.90 -7.79 -19.02
N ARG A 647 51.49 -6.81 -18.32
CA ARG A 647 51.03 -5.42 -18.38
C ARG A 647 51.53 -4.70 -19.63
N ILE A 648 52.70 -5.03 -20.17
CA ILE A 648 53.12 -4.56 -21.50
C ILE A 648 52.11 -5.02 -22.56
N GLN A 649 51.77 -6.33 -22.57
CA GLN A 649 50.75 -6.87 -23.47
C GLN A 649 49.41 -6.13 -23.33
N ARG A 650 48.96 -5.91 -22.08
CA ARG A 650 47.74 -5.14 -21.81
C ARG A 650 47.82 -3.67 -22.27
N LEU A 651 48.95 -3.00 -22.08
CA LEU A 651 49.14 -1.61 -22.54
C LEU A 651 49.13 -1.52 -24.08
N LEU A 652 49.65 -2.53 -24.79
CA LEU A 652 49.55 -2.62 -26.25
C LEU A 652 48.10 -2.77 -26.72
N GLU A 653 47.31 -3.62 -26.04
CA GLU A 653 45.85 -3.75 -26.28
C GLU A 653 45.11 -2.42 -26.03
N LEU A 654 45.55 -1.64 -25.03
CA LEU A 654 45.06 -0.30 -24.71
C LEU A 654 45.63 0.82 -25.61
N GLY A 655 46.26 0.46 -26.74
CA GLY A 655 46.69 1.40 -27.76
C GLY A 655 48.09 2.00 -27.60
N MET A 656 48.93 1.46 -26.70
CA MET A 656 50.36 1.77 -26.70
C MET A 656 50.98 1.33 -28.03
N ALA A 657 51.72 2.22 -28.69
CA ALA A 657 52.26 1.99 -30.02
C ALA A 657 53.47 1.04 -29.98
N SER A 658 53.56 0.09 -30.89
CA SER A 658 54.77 -0.75 -31.08
C SER A 658 55.15 -0.84 -32.55
N ASP A 659 54.30 -1.49 -33.35
CA ASP A 659 54.54 -1.69 -34.79
C ASP A 659 53.58 -0.90 -35.69
N HIS A 660 52.57 -0.30 -35.07
CA HIS A 660 51.54 0.54 -35.66
C HIS A 660 51.45 1.84 -34.84
N LEU A 661 51.00 2.92 -35.47
CA LEU A 661 50.98 4.25 -34.86
C LEU A 661 49.63 4.91 -35.15
N PRO A 662 48.93 5.49 -34.15
CA PRO A 662 47.66 6.17 -34.40
C PRO A 662 47.79 7.21 -35.51
N LEU A 663 46.75 7.31 -36.34
CA LEU A 663 46.80 8.21 -37.49
C LEU A 663 46.99 9.69 -37.10
N GLU A 664 46.62 10.06 -35.87
CA GLU A 664 46.95 11.35 -35.24
C GLU A 664 48.45 11.63 -35.20
N ASP A 665 49.24 10.70 -34.69
CA ASP A 665 50.69 10.83 -34.61
C ASP A 665 51.34 10.72 -35.99
N ILE A 666 50.80 9.88 -36.89
CA ILE A 666 51.16 9.85 -38.31
C ILE A 666 50.95 11.24 -38.94
N THR A 667 49.83 11.90 -38.62
CA THR A 667 49.49 13.26 -39.10
C THR A 667 50.41 14.30 -38.49
N HIS A 668 50.66 14.25 -37.19
CA HIS A 668 51.55 15.18 -36.51
C HIS A 668 52.97 15.08 -37.10
N LYS A 669 53.47 13.85 -37.31
CA LYS A 669 54.76 13.65 -37.98
C LYS A 669 54.72 14.09 -39.46
N ALA A 670 53.60 13.90 -40.16
CA ALA A 670 53.36 14.45 -41.50
C ALA A 670 53.19 15.99 -41.56
N CYS A 671 52.97 16.67 -40.43
CA CYS A 671 53.02 18.13 -40.33
C CYS A 671 54.46 18.61 -40.09
N THR A 672 55.18 17.97 -39.16
CA THR A 672 56.64 18.17 -38.95
C THR A 672 57.49 17.70 -40.14
N MET A 673 56.87 17.05 -41.14
CA MET A 673 57.55 16.65 -42.37
C MET A 673 58.08 17.86 -43.15
N THR A 674 57.49 19.05 -43.03
CA THR A 674 57.99 20.25 -43.73
C THR A 674 59.34 20.70 -43.17
N GLU A 675 59.52 20.62 -41.85
CA GLU A 675 60.78 20.89 -41.15
C GLU A 675 61.80 19.77 -41.41
N THR A 676 61.36 18.51 -41.37
CA THR A 676 62.23 17.38 -41.73
C THR A 676 62.67 17.47 -43.20
N TRP A 677 61.81 17.94 -44.11
CA TRP A 677 62.09 18.16 -45.54
C TRP A 677 63.00 19.35 -45.81
N SER A 678 63.22 20.24 -44.83
CA SER A 678 64.23 21.30 -44.92
C SER A 678 65.60 20.87 -44.38
N VAL A 679 65.64 20.00 -43.36
CA VAL A 679 66.88 19.53 -42.72
C VAL A 679 67.45 18.26 -43.37
N ASP A 680 66.63 17.25 -43.66
CA ASP A 680 67.02 16.02 -44.35
C ASP A 680 65.89 15.48 -45.24
N LYS A 681 65.93 15.83 -46.53
CA LYS A 681 64.97 15.35 -47.54
C LYS A 681 64.94 13.83 -47.71
N LYS A 682 66.04 13.12 -47.39
CA LYS A 682 66.09 11.66 -47.52
C LYS A 682 65.33 11.01 -46.36
N LYS A 683 65.61 11.44 -45.12
CA LYS A 683 64.83 11.06 -43.93
C LYS A 683 63.35 11.45 -44.09
N ALA A 684 63.05 12.56 -44.76
CA ALA A 684 61.67 12.97 -45.07
C ALA A 684 60.95 12.05 -46.09
N TYR A 685 61.61 11.58 -47.15
CA TYR A 685 61.03 10.59 -48.08
C TYR A 685 60.93 9.18 -47.45
N GLU A 686 61.82 8.83 -46.54
CA GLU A 686 61.76 7.57 -45.77
C GLU A 686 60.63 7.61 -44.74
N ASN A 687 60.46 8.74 -44.04
CA ASN A 687 59.29 9.03 -43.21
C ASN A 687 58.00 9.02 -44.04
N ALA A 688 57.92 9.69 -45.19
CA ALA A 688 56.73 9.67 -46.05
C ALA A 688 56.31 8.25 -46.47
N LYS A 689 57.28 7.36 -46.74
CA LYS A 689 57.01 5.95 -47.03
C LYS A 689 56.61 5.16 -45.80
N CYS A 690 57.30 5.35 -44.67
CA CYS A 690 56.92 4.73 -43.40
C CYS A 690 55.49 5.14 -43.01
N LEU A 691 55.13 6.42 -43.18
CA LEU A 691 53.80 6.96 -42.96
C LEU A 691 52.79 6.35 -43.96
N LEU A 692 53.10 6.26 -45.27
CA LEU A 692 52.23 5.62 -46.27
C LEU A 692 52.06 4.09 -46.10
N GLU A 693 53.06 3.38 -45.57
CA GLU A 693 52.98 1.96 -45.22
C GLU A 693 52.27 1.73 -43.88
N LEU A 694 52.50 2.58 -42.87
CA LEU A 694 51.72 2.57 -41.63
C LEU A 694 50.25 2.84 -41.94
N MET A 695 49.98 3.82 -42.80
CA MET A 695 48.68 4.10 -43.42
C MET A 695 48.04 2.90 -44.13
N LYS A 696 48.80 1.91 -44.62
CA LYS A 696 48.21 0.65 -45.12
C LYS A 696 47.54 -0.16 -44.03
N ASN A 697 47.97 -0.05 -42.78
CA ASN A 697 47.26 -0.65 -41.64
C ASN A 697 46.02 0.17 -41.26
N HIS A 698 46.00 1.46 -41.60
CA HIS A 698 44.84 2.37 -41.46
C HIS A 698 43.96 2.44 -42.72
N LEU A 699 44.11 1.49 -43.66
CA LEU A 699 43.25 1.26 -44.85
C LEU A 699 41.83 0.83 -44.56
N ASN A 700 41.49 0.70 -43.29
CA ASN A 700 40.14 0.44 -42.83
C ASN A 700 39.59 1.63 -42.02
N ASP A 701 40.44 2.60 -41.68
CA ASP A 701 40.20 3.72 -40.74
C ASP A 701 39.70 5.02 -41.45
N LYS A 702 39.01 4.87 -42.60
CA LYS A 702 38.82 5.84 -43.72
C LYS A 702 38.38 7.27 -43.34
N ASP A 703 37.70 7.39 -42.21
CA ASP A 703 36.99 8.59 -41.79
C ASP A 703 37.70 9.42 -40.72
N SER A 704 38.81 8.92 -40.17
CA SER A 704 39.58 9.60 -39.15
C SER A 704 39.80 11.09 -39.49
N PRO A 705 39.64 12.03 -38.54
CA PRO A 705 39.91 13.45 -38.78
C PRO A 705 41.40 13.68 -39.01
N HIS A 706 42.24 12.69 -38.70
CA HIS A 706 43.64 12.65 -39.03
C HIS A 706 43.85 12.19 -40.46
N TRP A 707 43.04 11.29 -41.02
CA TRP A 707 42.92 11.21 -42.47
C TRP A 707 42.42 12.53 -43.01
N LYS A 708 41.46 13.22 -42.41
CA LYS A 708 41.01 14.54 -42.93
C LYS A 708 42.14 15.58 -42.90
N THR A 709 42.92 15.61 -41.84
CA THR A 709 44.06 16.52 -41.70
C THR A 709 45.17 16.10 -42.65
N LEU A 710 45.60 14.84 -42.75
CA LEU A 710 46.44 14.33 -43.85
C LEU A 710 45.88 14.72 -45.22
N ARG A 711 44.58 14.54 -45.43
CA ARG A 711 43.80 14.90 -46.64
C ARG A 711 43.70 16.43 -46.86
N MET A 712 44.18 17.26 -45.93
CA MET A 712 44.24 18.72 -45.97
C MET A 712 45.63 19.30 -45.59
N THR A 713 46.58 18.45 -45.23
CA THR A 713 47.94 18.77 -44.82
C THR A 713 48.78 18.59 -46.04
N PRO A 714 49.63 19.56 -46.39
CA PRO A 714 50.53 19.44 -47.51
C PRO A 714 51.61 18.38 -47.18
N PHE A 715 51.29 17.11 -47.42
CA PHE A 715 52.22 15.98 -47.33
C PHE A 715 52.17 15.01 -48.53
N LEU A 716 51.14 15.06 -49.39
CA LEU A 716 51.13 14.36 -50.70
C LEU A 716 51.26 15.33 -51.89
N PRO A 717 52.05 15.03 -52.93
CA PRO A 717 52.09 15.84 -54.15
C PRO A 717 50.81 15.73 -55.01
N ALA A 718 50.26 16.86 -55.51
CA ALA A 718 49.04 16.87 -56.36
C ALA A 718 48.83 18.15 -57.24
N PHE A 719 47.71 18.21 -57.98
CA PHE A 719 47.30 19.28 -58.92
C PHE A 719 45.97 19.98 -58.49
N SER A 720 45.53 21.09 -59.13
CA SER A 720 44.53 22.07 -58.59
C SER A 720 43.15 22.14 -59.32
N PRO A 721 42.06 22.71 -58.71
CA PRO A 721 40.70 22.63 -59.26
C PRO A 721 40.38 23.71 -60.29
N GLY A 722 39.65 23.31 -61.34
CA GLY A 722 39.43 24.17 -62.51
C GLY A 722 40.61 24.18 -63.49
N ASP A 723 41.78 23.64 -63.12
CA ASP A 723 42.90 23.38 -64.03
C ASP A 723 42.74 22.01 -64.71
N ILE A 724 42.56 22.03 -66.02
CA ILE A 724 42.15 20.88 -66.82
C ILE A 724 43.36 20.26 -67.58
N LYS A 725 44.65 20.55 -67.22
CA LYS A 725 45.85 20.13 -68.03
C LYS A 725 47.13 19.59 -67.35
N MET A 726 47.43 19.81 -66.06
CA MET A 726 48.43 19.09 -65.20
C MET A 726 49.88 18.82 -65.72
N LYS A 727 50.88 19.71 -65.48
CA LYS A 727 52.28 19.37 -65.90
C LYS A 727 53.55 19.76 -65.12
N GLN A 728 53.64 20.79 -64.26
CA GLN A 728 54.98 21.39 -63.98
C GLN A 728 55.46 21.74 -62.55
N ASN A 729 54.61 21.89 -61.52
CA ASN A 729 55.05 22.26 -60.16
C ASN A 729 54.40 21.37 -59.10
N THR A 730 55.12 20.38 -58.56
CA THR A 730 54.62 19.57 -57.44
C THR A 730 54.90 20.29 -56.11
N THR A 731 53.82 20.77 -55.50
CA THR A 731 53.79 21.15 -54.09
C THR A 731 53.15 20.02 -53.31
N LEU A 732 53.47 19.92 -52.02
CA LEU A 732 52.68 19.07 -51.14
C LEU A 732 51.29 19.74 -50.99
N GLN A 733 50.23 18.95 -51.15
CA GLN A 733 48.85 19.35 -51.42
C GLN A 733 47.87 18.48 -50.62
N GLN A 734 46.57 18.69 -50.81
CA GLN A 734 45.47 18.19 -49.97
C GLN A 734 44.72 16.98 -50.59
N PRO A 735 44.90 15.74 -50.09
CA PRO A 735 44.28 14.55 -50.65
C PRO A 735 42.73 14.45 -50.67
N THR A 736 41.94 15.11 -49.80
CA THR A 736 40.44 15.09 -49.89
C THR A 736 39.92 16.01 -50.96
N ALA A 737 40.70 17.02 -51.30
CA ALA A 737 40.33 17.91 -52.37
C ALA A 737 40.37 17.15 -53.72
N ILE A 738 40.64 15.85 -53.77
CA ILE A 738 40.99 15.17 -55.00
C ILE A 738 39.90 14.14 -55.35
N PHE A 739 39.29 14.26 -56.54
CA PHE A 739 38.46 13.22 -57.15
C PHE A 739 39.36 12.16 -57.80
N SER A 740 38.92 10.89 -57.83
CA SER A 740 39.33 10.08 -58.97
C SER A 740 38.62 10.66 -60.19
N ASP A 741 39.38 10.77 -61.26
CA ASP A 741 39.10 11.11 -62.65
C ASP A 741 37.84 10.50 -63.34
N ARG A 742 36.85 9.95 -62.62
CA ARG A 742 35.82 9.03 -63.18
C ARG A 742 34.34 9.38 -62.94
N PHE A 743 33.95 10.14 -61.91
CA PHE A 743 32.56 10.19 -61.42
C PHE A 743 31.76 11.49 -61.64
N SER A 744 32.26 12.40 -62.49
CA SER A 744 31.97 13.83 -62.45
C SER A 744 30.50 14.32 -62.45
N LEU A 745 29.53 13.66 -63.12
CA LEU A 745 28.14 14.15 -63.22
C LEU A 745 27.33 14.11 -61.92
N LEU A 746 27.77 13.33 -60.95
CA LEU A 746 27.10 13.20 -59.65
C LEU A 746 27.83 14.01 -58.56
N VAL A 747 29.03 14.58 -58.87
CA VAL A 747 29.99 15.01 -57.84
C VAL A 747 30.96 16.17 -58.18
N ASN A 748 31.28 16.50 -59.45
CA ASN A 748 32.36 17.46 -59.79
C ASN A 748 31.97 18.94 -59.69
N MET A 749 30.78 19.27 -59.17
CA MET A 749 30.42 20.65 -58.84
C MET A 749 31.20 21.19 -57.60
N ILE A 750 32.34 20.56 -57.20
CA ILE A 750 33.10 20.88 -55.96
C ILE A 750 34.65 20.66 -55.87
N HIS A 751 35.35 19.67 -56.49
CA HIS A 751 36.76 19.33 -56.04
C HIS A 751 37.87 19.01 -57.12
N PRO A 752 39.19 19.26 -56.81
CA PRO A 752 40.46 18.93 -57.58
C PRO A 752 40.93 17.44 -57.85
N VAL A 753 42.25 17.14 -58.17
CA VAL A 753 42.85 15.81 -58.65
C VAL A 753 44.41 15.53 -58.34
N LEU A 754 44.97 14.28 -58.41
CA LEU A 754 46.27 13.73 -57.81
C LEU A 754 47.54 13.47 -58.71
N ASP A 755 48.78 13.42 -58.15
CA ASP A 755 50.03 12.83 -58.76
C ASP A 755 50.47 11.47 -58.15
N HIS A 756 50.81 10.48 -58.99
CA HIS A 756 51.01 9.07 -58.60
C HIS A 756 52.42 8.48 -58.84
N ASN A 757 53.30 9.12 -59.63
CA ASN A 757 54.56 8.47 -60.07
C ASN A 757 55.73 8.56 -59.08
N GLY A 758 55.87 9.68 -58.35
CA GLY A 758 57.02 9.91 -57.44
C GLY A 758 57.00 9.05 -56.16
N LEU A 759 55.82 8.56 -55.77
CA LEU A 759 55.62 7.74 -54.56
C LEU A 759 55.76 6.23 -54.82
N LYS A 760 55.86 5.79 -56.09
CA LYS A 760 55.89 4.38 -56.52
C LYS A 760 54.66 3.56 -56.09
N LEU A 761 53.45 4.10 -56.34
CA LEU A 761 52.15 3.48 -56.02
C LEU A 761 51.40 3.03 -57.29
N HIS A 762 50.31 2.27 -57.16
CA HIS A 762 49.52 1.72 -58.28
C HIS A 762 48.21 2.51 -58.53
N ASN A 763 47.66 2.49 -59.75
CA ASN A 763 46.42 3.23 -60.11
C ASN A 763 45.13 2.74 -59.41
N THR A 764 45.25 1.65 -58.66
CA THR A 764 44.22 1.02 -57.84
C THR A 764 44.69 0.85 -56.40
N ASP A 765 45.71 1.61 -55.99
CA ASP A 765 46.24 1.54 -54.63
C ASP A 765 45.12 1.91 -53.64
N PRO A 766 44.77 1.01 -52.71
CA PRO A 766 43.67 1.24 -51.81
C PRO A 766 43.89 2.49 -50.95
N VAL A 767 45.15 2.88 -50.66
CA VAL A 767 45.46 4.00 -49.76
C VAL A 767 45.07 5.31 -50.40
N LEU A 768 45.21 5.42 -51.72
CA LEU A 768 44.79 6.58 -52.48
C LEU A 768 43.26 6.70 -52.51
N LYS A 769 42.53 5.61 -52.76
CA LYS A 769 41.05 5.58 -52.61
C LYS A 769 40.60 5.91 -51.18
N HIS A 770 41.44 5.63 -50.18
CA HIS A 770 41.21 5.91 -48.76
C HIS A 770 41.44 7.38 -48.38
N LEU A 771 42.50 7.96 -48.95
CA LEU A 771 42.90 9.37 -48.89
C LEU A 771 41.89 10.33 -49.53
N GLY A 772 40.62 9.96 -49.65
CA GLY A 772 39.57 10.81 -50.19
C GLY A 772 39.58 10.94 -51.71
N VAL A 773 40.32 10.08 -52.44
CA VAL A 773 40.32 10.09 -53.90
C VAL A 773 39.08 9.34 -54.42
N HIS A 774 38.01 10.11 -54.59
CA HIS A 774 36.61 9.68 -54.72
C HIS A 774 36.31 8.72 -55.89
N ASN A 775 35.59 7.61 -55.66
CA ASN A 775 35.39 6.57 -56.70
C ASN A 775 34.14 5.63 -56.57
N CYS A 776 33.00 6.04 -55.96
CA CYS A 776 31.70 5.31 -55.92
C CYS A 776 30.54 6.18 -55.38
N ILE A 777 29.26 5.73 -55.47
CA ILE A 777 28.05 6.55 -55.20
C ILE A 777 26.92 5.70 -54.56
N GLU A 778 26.38 6.19 -53.43
CA GLU A 778 25.47 5.49 -52.49
C GLU A 778 24.02 6.02 -52.52
N PRO A 779 22.98 5.24 -52.13
CA PRO A 779 21.60 5.72 -51.98
C PRO A 779 21.46 6.94 -51.06
N GLU A 780 22.40 7.17 -50.14
CA GLU A 780 22.44 8.31 -49.22
C GLU A 780 23.21 9.50 -49.80
N THR A 781 24.25 9.28 -50.60
CA THR A 781 24.83 10.35 -51.44
C THR A 781 23.79 10.83 -52.45
N ILE A 782 22.92 9.92 -52.89
CA ILE A 782 21.74 10.13 -53.70
C ILE A 782 20.63 10.83 -52.88
N LEU A 783 20.27 10.40 -51.66
CA LEU A 783 19.33 11.09 -50.76
C LEU A 783 19.86 12.45 -50.27
N GLN A 784 21.17 12.67 -50.19
CA GLN A 784 21.81 13.96 -49.89
C GLN A 784 21.97 14.81 -51.13
N GLN A 785 22.16 14.23 -52.32
CA GLN A 785 21.96 14.96 -53.57
C GLN A 785 20.50 15.42 -53.65
N LEU A 786 19.54 14.59 -53.19
CA LEU A 786 18.11 14.88 -53.03
C LEU A 786 17.80 15.89 -51.92
N GLU A 787 18.54 15.89 -50.81
CA GLU A 787 18.31 16.76 -49.65
C GLU A 787 19.04 18.10 -49.82
N LYS A 788 20.22 18.11 -50.42
CA LYS A 788 20.94 19.32 -50.85
C LYS A 788 20.26 19.93 -52.07
N ALA A 789 19.59 19.13 -52.91
CA ALA A 789 18.54 19.57 -53.82
C ALA A 789 17.31 20.11 -53.09
N CYS A 790 16.75 19.43 -52.08
CA CYS A 790 15.60 19.91 -51.29
C CYS A 790 15.89 21.26 -50.62
N LYS A 791 17.13 21.47 -50.15
CA LYS A 791 17.64 22.70 -49.51
C LYS A 791 18.01 23.80 -50.52
N HIS A 792 18.52 23.47 -51.69
CA HIS A 792 18.79 24.41 -52.80
C HIS A 792 17.69 24.39 -53.88
N SER A 793 16.48 23.96 -53.51
CA SER A 793 15.34 23.69 -54.40
C SER A 793 14.78 24.93 -55.10
N GLN A 794 15.23 26.11 -54.67
CA GLN A 794 14.87 27.41 -55.23
C GLN A 794 15.98 28.05 -56.07
N SER A 795 17.20 27.49 -56.12
CA SER A 795 18.36 28.05 -56.85
C SER A 795 18.96 27.12 -57.91
N LEU A 796 18.57 25.86 -57.95
CA LEU A 796 18.88 24.90 -59.01
C LEU A 796 17.72 24.86 -60.01
N ASP A 797 18.02 24.56 -61.28
CA ASP A 797 17.01 24.41 -62.33
C ASP A 797 16.01 23.28 -61.99
N THR A 798 14.70 23.56 -62.07
CA THR A 798 13.63 22.64 -61.66
C THR A 798 13.63 21.33 -62.44
N SER A 799 14.12 21.33 -63.70
CA SER A 799 14.25 20.13 -64.54
C SER A 799 15.42 19.25 -64.09
N MET A 800 16.57 19.85 -63.77
CA MET A 800 17.67 19.14 -63.10
C MET A 800 17.23 18.61 -61.72
N LEU A 801 16.45 19.38 -60.94
CA LEU A 801 15.97 19.01 -59.61
C LEU A 801 15.07 17.75 -59.64
N HIS A 802 14.08 17.70 -60.53
CA HIS A 802 13.20 16.54 -60.68
C HIS A 802 13.93 15.32 -61.27
N LYS A 803 14.90 15.53 -62.17
CA LYS A 803 15.77 14.44 -62.69
C LYS A 803 16.66 13.84 -61.61
N MET A 804 17.22 14.68 -60.74
CA MET A 804 17.93 14.23 -59.56
C MET A 804 16.97 13.44 -58.66
N ALA A 805 15.83 14.01 -58.26
CA ALA A 805 14.87 13.38 -57.34
C ALA A 805 14.28 12.03 -57.83
N TYR A 806 13.94 11.91 -59.12
CA TYR A 806 13.38 10.69 -59.69
C TYR A 806 14.41 9.57 -59.80
N GLU A 807 15.62 9.86 -60.29
CA GLU A 807 16.70 8.86 -60.30
C GLU A 807 17.11 8.46 -58.87
N CYS A 808 16.82 9.29 -57.86
CA CYS A 808 16.96 8.91 -56.45
C CYS A 808 15.85 7.95 -55.95
N TYR A 809 14.56 8.27 -56.09
CA TYR A 809 13.49 7.36 -55.62
C TYR A 809 13.44 6.04 -56.40
N LYS A 810 13.75 6.06 -57.70
CA LYS A 810 13.86 4.87 -58.54
C LYS A 810 15.02 3.97 -58.10
N PHE A 811 16.18 4.54 -57.77
CA PHE A 811 17.30 3.81 -57.19
C PHE A 811 16.87 3.14 -55.87
N LEU A 812 16.06 3.80 -55.04
CA LEU A 812 15.58 3.28 -53.77
C LEU A 812 14.55 2.13 -53.92
N ASP A 813 13.48 2.26 -54.71
CA ASP A 813 12.48 1.19 -54.86
C ASP A 813 13.02 -0.06 -55.58
N GLN A 814 13.96 0.13 -56.51
CA GLN A 814 14.69 -0.98 -57.16
C GLN A 814 15.63 -1.69 -56.18
N TRP A 815 16.29 -0.95 -55.29
CA TRP A 815 17.12 -1.51 -54.21
C TRP A 815 16.25 -2.33 -53.23
N ILE A 816 15.06 -1.82 -52.89
CA ILE A 816 14.09 -2.48 -52.01
C ILE A 816 13.56 -3.80 -52.60
N SER A 817 13.27 -3.84 -53.90
CA SER A 817 12.66 -5.02 -54.53
C SER A 817 13.60 -6.23 -54.69
N GLY A 818 14.90 -6.04 -54.44
CA GLY A 818 15.93 -7.08 -54.48
C GLY A 818 16.64 -7.31 -53.14
N CYS A 819 16.14 -6.75 -52.04
CA CYS A 819 16.81 -6.79 -50.73
C CYS A 819 15.79 -7.07 -49.59
N GLU A 820 16.12 -7.98 -48.67
CA GLU A 820 15.17 -8.45 -47.65
C GLU A 820 14.97 -7.49 -46.47
N ASN A 821 15.85 -6.49 -46.27
CA ASN A 821 15.69 -5.50 -45.21
C ASN A 821 15.82 -4.06 -45.71
N THR A 822 14.67 -3.42 -45.75
CA THR A 822 14.39 -2.16 -46.41
C THR A 822 14.07 -1.07 -45.37
N MET A 823 14.09 -1.41 -44.07
CA MET A 823 13.70 -0.54 -42.96
C MET A 823 14.59 0.69 -42.74
N PHE A 824 15.79 0.78 -43.34
CA PHE A 824 16.54 2.03 -43.27
C PHE A 824 15.86 3.12 -44.11
N ILE A 825 15.30 2.76 -45.27
CA ILE A 825 14.55 3.68 -46.12
C ILE A 825 13.22 4.03 -45.41
N SER A 826 12.65 3.09 -44.64
CA SER A 826 11.55 3.36 -43.69
C SER A 826 11.87 4.45 -42.66
N GLN A 827 12.99 4.33 -41.95
CA GLN A 827 13.34 5.31 -40.91
C GLN A 827 13.83 6.64 -41.49
N GLN A 828 14.64 6.61 -42.55
CA GLN A 828 15.07 7.82 -43.25
C GLN A 828 13.86 8.53 -43.90
N ALA A 829 12.80 7.80 -44.23
CA ALA A 829 11.52 8.36 -44.63
C ALA A 829 10.65 8.90 -43.48
N ASN A 830 10.84 8.41 -42.27
CA ASN A 830 10.17 8.92 -41.07
C ASN A 830 10.92 10.12 -40.43
N SER A 831 12.18 10.41 -40.83
CA SER A 831 13.09 11.30 -40.07
C SER A 831 13.19 12.74 -40.58
N PHE A 832 13.21 12.95 -41.90
CA PHE A 832 12.91 14.24 -42.50
C PHE A 832 11.55 14.13 -43.20
N PRO A 833 10.89 15.26 -43.52
CA PRO A 833 9.74 15.21 -44.40
C PRO A 833 10.23 14.59 -45.72
N PHE A 834 9.78 13.38 -46.06
CA PHE A 834 10.41 12.53 -47.09
C PHE A 834 9.47 12.21 -48.24
N ILE A 835 8.17 12.09 -47.97
CA ILE A 835 7.18 11.87 -49.02
C ILE A 835 6.94 13.23 -49.67
N LEU A 836 7.44 13.43 -50.89
CA LEU A 836 7.19 14.63 -51.67
C LEU A 836 5.69 14.72 -52.01
N ILE A 837 4.99 15.70 -51.45
CA ILE A 837 3.57 15.99 -51.71
C ILE A 837 3.47 17.42 -52.26
N GLY A 838 3.40 17.54 -53.59
CA GLY A 838 3.51 18.83 -54.29
C GLY A 838 4.98 19.24 -54.46
N ASN A 839 5.33 20.45 -54.00
CA ASN A 839 6.71 20.98 -53.98
C ASN A 839 7.34 20.98 -52.58
N LYS A 840 6.77 20.23 -51.64
CA LYS A 840 7.19 20.10 -50.24
C LYS A 840 7.11 18.64 -49.83
N PHE A 841 7.91 18.23 -48.86
CA PHE A 841 7.93 16.84 -48.39
C PHE A 841 7.20 16.72 -47.02
N ILE A 842 6.74 15.52 -46.61
CA ILE A 842 5.91 15.26 -45.40
C ILE A 842 6.33 13.96 -44.64
N ASN A 843 6.06 13.88 -43.32
CA ASN A 843 6.38 12.77 -42.40
C ASN A 843 5.39 11.58 -42.46
N VAL A 844 5.86 10.38 -42.12
CA VAL A 844 5.19 9.09 -42.38
C VAL A 844 4.21 8.62 -41.28
N ASN A 845 4.53 8.74 -39.98
CA ASN A 845 3.68 8.23 -38.87
C ASN A 845 2.27 8.85 -38.76
N CYS A 846 1.99 9.92 -39.50
CA CYS A 846 0.67 10.56 -39.57
C CYS A 846 -0.16 10.07 -40.78
N VAL A 847 0.29 9.05 -41.53
CA VAL A 847 -0.31 8.61 -42.80
C VAL A 847 -0.81 7.15 -42.69
N ALA A 848 -2.00 6.88 -43.23
CA ALA A 848 -2.61 5.54 -43.31
C ALA A 848 -3.09 5.19 -44.73
N GLU A 849 -3.39 3.91 -44.97
CA GLU A 849 -3.65 3.38 -46.33
C GLU A 849 -5.13 3.44 -46.77
N ASN A 850 -6.13 3.11 -45.92
CA ASN A 850 -7.56 3.22 -46.28
C ASN A 850 -8.54 3.26 -45.06
N GLU A 851 -9.83 3.49 -45.32
CA GLU A 851 -10.76 4.26 -44.46
C GLU A 851 -11.52 3.57 -43.30
N GLN A 852 -11.96 4.42 -42.35
CA GLN A 852 -13.30 4.36 -41.71
C GLN A 852 -13.78 5.76 -41.24
N PHE A 853 -12.87 6.68 -40.93
CA PHE A 853 -13.05 8.15 -40.92
C PHE A 853 -11.67 8.83 -40.98
N GLU A 854 -11.60 10.13 -41.31
CA GLU A 854 -10.36 10.91 -41.35
C GLU A 854 -10.45 12.10 -40.37
N ALA A 855 -9.37 12.36 -39.61
CA ALA A 855 -9.33 13.38 -38.55
C ALA A 855 -8.16 14.37 -38.77
N LYS A 856 -8.23 15.12 -39.87
CA LYS A 856 -7.31 16.24 -40.17
C LYS A 856 -7.54 17.39 -39.17
N PRO A 857 -6.50 18.11 -38.72
CA PRO A 857 -5.11 18.09 -39.21
C PRO A 857 -4.20 17.01 -38.58
N TYR A 858 -4.74 16.08 -37.78
CA TYR A 858 -3.93 15.18 -36.96
C TYR A 858 -3.55 13.85 -37.66
N LEU A 859 -4.26 13.44 -38.73
CA LEU A 859 -4.05 12.20 -39.50
C LEU A 859 -4.35 12.39 -41.01
N HIS A 860 -3.65 11.69 -41.91
CA HIS A 860 -3.62 11.88 -43.39
C HIS A 860 -3.59 10.56 -44.22
N VAL A 861 -3.67 10.66 -45.56
CA VAL A 861 -3.64 9.53 -46.56
C VAL A 861 -2.65 9.82 -47.72
N LEU A 862 -2.11 8.77 -48.38
CA LEU A 862 -0.96 8.80 -49.33
C LEU A 862 -1.30 9.17 -50.81
N PRO A 863 -0.45 9.89 -51.59
CA PRO A 863 -0.75 10.32 -52.98
C PRO A 863 -0.47 9.31 -54.11
N HIS A 864 -1.35 9.29 -55.12
CA HIS A 864 -1.38 8.32 -56.23
C HIS A 864 -0.17 8.31 -57.20
N ALA A 865 0.62 9.39 -57.30
CA ALA A 865 1.75 9.43 -58.25
C ALA A 865 2.93 8.51 -57.84
N PHE A 866 2.98 8.09 -56.58
CA PHE A 866 4.03 7.25 -56.03
C PHE A 866 3.53 5.90 -55.48
N THR A 867 2.22 5.61 -55.53
CA THR A 867 1.62 4.35 -55.01
C THR A 867 2.08 3.07 -55.73
N SER A 868 2.81 3.19 -56.84
CA SER A 868 3.46 2.07 -57.53
C SER A 868 4.62 1.45 -56.73
N PHE A 869 5.30 2.24 -55.88
CA PHE A 869 6.44 1.80 -55.06
C PHE A 869 5.97 1.05 -53.81
N ARG A 870 5.17 -0.02 -53.98
CA ARG A 870 4.49 -0.72 -52.87
C ARG A 870 5.46 -1.27 -51.84
N ASN A 871 6.56 -1.83 -52.30
CA ASN A 871 7.58 -2.43 -51.43
C ASN A 871 8.19 -1.36 -50.51
N LEU A 872 8.40 -0.14 -51.02
CA LEU A 872 8.79 1.03 -50.21
C LEU A 872 7.71 1.39 -49.17
N TRP A 873 6.42 1.41 -49.52
CA TRP A 873 5.39 1.89 -48.59
C TRP A 873 5.00 0.91 -47.48
N GLU A 874 4.93 -0.39 -47.76
CA GLU A 874 4.74 -1.41 -46.70
C GLU A 874 5.93 -1.39 -45.73
N THR A 875 7.14 -1.26 -46.28
CA THR A 875 8.39 -1.09 -45.53
C THR A 875 8.36 0.14 -44.61
N VAL A 876 7.86 1.31 -45.07
CA VAL A 876 7.87 2.54 -44.26
C VAL A 876 6.86 2.57 -43.11
N GLY A 877 6.07 1.50 -42.94
CA GLY A 877 5.21 1.28 -41.77
C GLY A 877 3.82 1.93 -41.85
N VAL A 878 3.39 2.34 -43.04
CA VAL A 878 2.04 2.89 -43.29
C VAL A 878 0.99 1.81 -42.98
N ARG A 879 0.09 2.09 -42.03
CA ARG A 879 -0.88 1.09 -41.52
C ARG A 879 -2.22 1.15 -42.25
N LYS A 880 -2.95 0.03 -42.21
CA LYS A 880 -4.30 -0.12 -42.78
C LYS A 880 -5.43 0.52 -41.94
N ARG A 881 -5.28 0.66 -40.61
CA ARG A 881 -6.25 1.32 -39.68
C ARG A 881 -5.56 1.88 -38.41
N PHE A 882 -6.24 2.77 -37.67
CA PHE A 882 -5.78 3.43 -36.43
C PHE A 882 -6.03 2.59 -35.15
N SER A 883 -5.36 2.91 -34.02
CA SER A 883 -5.36 2.12 -32.76
C SER A 883 -5.75 2.89 -31.48
N ILE A 884 -6.19 2.17 -30.42
CA ILE A 884 -6.78 2.78 -29.21
C ILE A 884 -5.85 3.74 -28.45
N ASN A 885 -4.55 3.44 -28.37
CA ASN A 885 -3.60 4.33 -27.68
C ASN A 885 -3.35 5.62 -28.47
N GLN A 886 -3.44 5.56 -29.81
CA GLN A 886 -3.41 6.77 -30.64
C GLN A 886 -4.66 7.63 -30.39
N LEU A 887 -5.84 7.00 -30.28
CA LEU A 887 -7.10 7.69 -29.98
C LEU A 887 -7.14 8.34 -28.58
N LEU A 888 -6.73 7.63 -27.53
CA LEU A 888 -6.66 8.20 -26.17
C LEU A 888 -5.64 9.35 -26.06
N SER A 889 -4.50 9.27 -26.78
CA SER A 889 -3.49 10.35 -26.78
C SER A 889 -3.99 11.67 -27.39
N VAL A 890 -5.03 11.63 -28.23
CA VAL A 890 -5.68 12.85 -28.76
C VAL A 890 -6.59 13.47 -27.71
N LEU A 891 -7.33 12.66 -26.94
CA LEU A 891 -8.21 13.14 -25.86
C LEU A 891 -7.41 13.78 -24.70
N GLU A 892 -6.25 13.21 -24.34
CA GLU A 892 -5.36 13.81 -23.34
C GLU A 892 -4.74 15.13 -23.81
N LYS A 893 -4.34 15.23 -25.09
CA LYS A 893 -3.88 16.50 -25.69
C LYS A 893 -4.95 17.58 -25.67
N LEU A 894 -6.20 17.23 -25.99
CA LEU A 894 -7.32 18.18 -25.95
C LEU A 894 -7.59 18.69 -24.51
N LYS A 895 -7.53 17.84 -23.48
CA LYS A 895 -7.66 18.32 -22.09
C LYS A 895 -6.48 19.21 -21.66
N CYS A 896 -5.25 18.89 -22.05
CA CYS A 896 -4.10 19.78 -21.79
C CYS A 896 -4.20 21.13 -22.52
N GLN A 897 -4.86 21.19 -23.67
CA GLN A 897 -5.03 22.41 -24.47
C GLN A 897 -6.12 23.35 -23.94
N TYR A 898 -7.24 22.81 -23.45
CA TYR A 898 -8.42 23.61 -23.03
C TYR A 898 -8.65 23.68 -21.51
N GLY A 899 -8.01 22.81 -20.71
CA GLY A 899 -8.04 22.89 -19.25
C GLY A 899 -9.43 22.71 -18.63
N ASN A 900 -9.98 23.79 -18.06
CA ASN A 900 -11.33 23.86 -17.48
C ASN A 900 -12.31 24.68 -18.34
N GLU A 901 -11.92 25.08 -19.55
CA GLU A 901 -12.79 25.78 -20.50
C GLU A 901 -13.54 24.79 -21.41
N ALA A 902 -14.63 25.24 -22.03
CA ALA A 902 -15.44 24.40 -22.91
C ALA A 902 -14.71 24.13 -24.23
N LEU A 903 -14.77 22.88 -24.71
CA LEU A 903 -14.19 22.51 -26.01
C LEU A 903 -14.89 23.26 -27.16
N GLN A 904 -14.12 23.78 -28.12
CA GLN A 904 -14.70 24.33 -29.35
C GLN A 904 -15.42 23.26 -30.16
N GLU A 905 -16.46 23.66 -30.89
CA GLU A 905 -17.46 22.75 -31.48
C GLU A 905 -16.86 21.71 -32.46
N SER A 906 -15.82 22.06 -33.21
CA SER A 906 -15.07 21.13 -34.08
C SER A 906 -14.28 20.07 -33.30
N ASP A 907 -13.64 20.49 -32.21
CA ASP A 907 -12.82 19.63 -31.35
C ASP A 907 -13.69 18.77 -30.43
N LEU A 908 -14.83 19.30 -29.97
CA LEU A 908 -15.89 18.58 -29.27
C LEU A 908 -16.52 17.51 -30.18
N SER A 909 -16.75 17.82 -31.46
CA SER A 909 -17.25 16.86 -32.45
C SER A 909 -16.23 15.73 -32.73
N THR A 910 -14.94 16.06 -32.84
CA THR A 910 -13.86 15.07 -32.98
C THR A 910 -13.71 14.22 -31.72
N CYS A 911 -13.79 14.84 -30.54
CA CYS A 911 -13.80 14.16 -29.23
C CYS A 911 -14.96 13.17 -29.11
N LEU A 912 -16.20 13.59 -29.39
CA LEU A 912 -17.38 12.74 -29.35
C LEU A 912 -17.34 11.62 -30.42
N THR A 913 -16.81 11.89 -31.62
CA THR A 913 -16.62 10.87 -32.67
C THR A 913 -15.67 9.78 -32.21
N ILE A 914 -14.56 10.14 -31.54
CA ILE A 914 -13.60 9.19 -30.98
C ILE A 914 -14.21 8.39 -29.83
N LEU A 915 -14.96 9.02 -28.92
CA LEU A 915 -15.61 8.36 -27.78
C LEU A 915 -16.71 7.38 -28.22
N ILE A 916 -17.55 7.76 -29.18
CA ILE A 916 -18.70 6.96 -29.64
C ILE A 916 -18.24 5.82 -30.56
N LYS A 917 -17.65 6.13 -31.72
CA LYS A 917 -17.30 5.12 -32.73
C LYS A 917 -16.01 4.37 -32.40
N GLY A 918 -15.06 5.03 -31.73
CA GLY A 918 -13.74 4.45 -31.44
C GLY A 918 -13.69 3.59 -30.18
N ILE A 919 -14.53 3.89 -29.17
CA ILE A 919 -14.44 3.27 -27.83
C ILE A 919 -15.75 2.56 -27.44
N PHE A 920 -16.88 3.27 -27.42
CA PHE A 920 -18.16 2.73 -26.94
C PHE A 920 -18.76 1.66 -27.87
N GLU A 921 -18.93 1.95 -29.16
CA GLU A 921 -19.48 0.99 -30.13
C GLU A 921 -18.55 -0.23 -30.32
N ALA A 922 -17.23 -0.03 -30.21
CA ALA A 922 -16.23 -1.09 -30.23
C ALA A 922 -16.15 -1.92 -28.92
N ARG A 923 -16.95 -1.58 -27.90
CA ARG A 923 -17.05 -2.26 -26.58
C ARG A 923 -15.73 -2.47 -25.83
N GLN A 924 -14.76 -1.56 -25.97
CA GLN A 924 -13.43 -1.75 -25.39
C GLN A 924 -13.36 -1.19 -23.94
N LYS A 925 -13.10 -2.08 -22.96
CA LYS A 925 -13.02 -1.70 -21.53
C LYS A 925 -11.78 -0.84 -21.25
N THR A 926 -11.97 0.34 -20.66
CA THR A 926 -10.90 1.24 -20.21
C THR A 926 -10.51 0.97 -18.76
N THR A 927 -9.21 0.99 -18.46
CA THR A 927 -8.64 0.71 -17.12
C THR A 927 -8.36 1.96 -16.27
N ARG A 928 -8.72 3.15 -16.76
CA ARG A 928 -8.58 4.45 -16.07
C ARG A 928 -9.86 5.25 -16.19
N ASP A 929 -10.09 6.13 -15.21
CA ASP A 929 -11.23 7.06 -15.14
C ASP A 929 -11.23 7.97 -16.37
N CYS A 930 -12.20 7.76 -17.27
CA CYS A 930 -12.20 8.38 -18.60
C CYS A 930 -12.61 9.85 -18.52
N LEU A 931 -12.05 10.68 -19.41
CA LEU A 931 -12.36 12.10 -19.49
C LEU A 931 -13.62 12.32 -20.33
N ILE A 932 -14.65 12.86 -19.71
CA ILE A 932 -16.01 12.98 -20.26
C ILE A 932 -16.47 14.44 -20.18
N PRO A 933 -17.10 15.00 -21.23
CA PRO A 933 -17.62 16.36 -21.17
C PRO A 933 -18.79 16.45 -20.16
N ASN A 934 -18.78 17.50 -19.35
CA ASN A 934 -19.91 17.88 -18.50
C ASN A 934 -21.02 18.61 -19.31
N ASP A 935 -22.12 18.96 -18.66
CA ASP A 935 -23.26 19.71 -19.21
C ASP A 935 -22.89 21.08 -19.84
N HIS A 936 -21.69 21.59 -19.59
CA HIS A 936 -21.12 22.80 -20.19
C HIS A 936 -20.01 22.55 -21.23
N GLY A 937 -19.78 21.30 -21.64
CA GLY A 937 -18.82 20.95 -22.70
C GLY A 937 -17.35 20.89 -22.25
N VAL A 938 -17.08 20.87 -20.93
CA VAL A 938 -15.74 20.81 -20.33
C VAL A 938 -15.36 19.37 -19.98
N LEU A 939 -14.18 18.89 -20.39
CA LEU A 939 -13.72 17.51 -20.10
C LEU A 939 -13.39 17.31 -18.61
N GLN A 940 -14.19 16.55 -17.88
CA GLN A 940 -14.04 16.23 -16.45
C GLN A 940 -14.00 14.71 -16.21
N PRO A 941 -13.48 14.23 -15.05
CA PRO A 941 -13.53 12.80 -14.72
C PRO A 941 -14.97 12.34 -14.47
N ALA A 942 -15.32 11.13 -14.89
CA ALA A 942 -16.71 10.66 -14.90
C ALA A 942 -17.36 10.62 -13.49
N LYS A 943 -16.58 10.24 -12.47
CA LYS A 943 -17.04 10.13 -11.07
C LYS A 943 -17.49 11.46 -10.42
N ASP A 944 -17.04 12.60 -10.95
CA ASP A 944 -17.27 13.93 -10.38
C ASP A 944 -18.56 14.58 -10.95
N LEU A 945 -19.29 13.83 -11.78
CA LEU A 945 -20.53 14.23 -12.46
C LEU A 945 -21.71 13.39 -11.96
N PHE A 946 -22.91 13.92 -12.14
CA PHE A 946 -24.17 13.23 -11.88
C PHE A 946 -25.02 13.10 -13.15
N TYR A 947 -25.79 12.02 -13.22
CA TYR A 947 -26.83 11.79 -14.23
C TYR A 947 -28.18 12.09 -13.60
N ASN A 948 -28.91 13.06 -14.17
CA ASN A 948 -30.20 13.51 -13.62
C ASN A 948 -31.31 12.50 -13.94
N ASP A 949 -31.57 11.58 -13.00
CA ASP A 949 -32.58 10.52 -13.09
C ASP A 949 -33.94 10.91 -12.48
N SER A 950 -34.04 12.08 -11.85
CA SER A 950 -35.22 12.53 -11.09
C SER A 950 -35.64 13.97 -11.43
N PRO A 951 -35.83 14.33 -12.72
CA PRO A 951 -35.96 15.73 -13.19
C PRO A 951 -37.21 16.49 -12.70
N TRP A 952 -38.14 15.83 -12.01
CA TRP A 952 -39.33 16.46 -11.40
C TRP A 952 -39.12 16.89 -9.94
N MET A 953 -37.96 16.61 -9.34
CA MET A 953 -37.57 17.14 -8.03
C MET A 953 -36.56 18.28 -8.20
N PRO A 954 -36.66 19.38 -7.44
CA PRO A 954 -35.66 20.44 -7.49
C PRO A 954 -34.31 19.89 -7.01
N VAL A 955 -33.31 19.89 -7.89
CA VAL A 955 -31.95 19.45 -7.57
C VAL A 955 -31.39 20.38 -6.50
N ALA A 956 -30.97 19.82 -5.37
CA ALA A 956 -30.38 20.58 -4.27
C ALA A 956 -29.16 21.38 -4.75
N SER A 957 -29.01 22.61 -4.26
CA SER A 957 -28.01 23.57 -4.74
C SER A 957 -26.58 23.04 -4.53
N GLY A 958 -25.89 22.67 -5.61
CA GLY A 958 -24.48 22.24 -5.58
C GLY A 958 -24.10 20.97 -6.35
N ILE A 959 -24.91 20.52 -7.34
CA ILE A 959 -24.71 19.27 -8.10
C ILE A 959 -24.48 19.58 -9.59
N THR A 960 -23.46 18.97 -10.21
CA THR A 960 -23.05 19.18 -11.63
C THR A 960 -23.38 17.96 -12.50
N LEU A 961 -23.83 18.16 -13.74
CA LEU A 961 -24.33 17.07 -14.61
C LEU A 961 -23.40 16.73 -15.79
N CYS A 962 -23.55 15.54 -16.38
CA CYS A 962 -22.82 15.12 -17.59
C CYS A 962 -23.47 15.64 -18.89
N HIS A 963 -22.69 15.74 -19.98
CA HIS A 963 -23.16 16.31 -21.26
C HIS A 963 -24.37 15.57 -21.86
N GLN A 964 -25.35 16.32 -22.37
CA GLN A 964 -26.67 15.79 -22.77
C GLN A 964 -26.62 14.74 -23.90
N ASN A 965 -25.60 14.81 -24.77
CA ASN A 965 -25.38 13.83 -25.85
C ASN A 965 -24.81 12.48 -25.37
N ILE A 966 -24.73 12.25 -24.05
CA ILE A 966 -24.26 11.00 -23.43
C ILE A 966 -25.47 10.24 -22.88
N PRO A 967 -25.97 9.20 -23.58
CA PRO A 967 -27.16 8.47 -23.16
C PRO A 967 -26.88 7.60 -21.92
N ARG A 968 -27.93 7.31 -21.12
CA ARG A 968 -27.84 6.55 -19.86
C ARG A 968 -26.95 5.28 -19.92
N PRO A 969 -26.99 4.43 -20.98
CA PRO A 969 -26.09 3.27 -21.07
C PRO A 969 -24.61 3.63 -21.19
N MET A 970 -24.25 4.74 -21.86
CA MET A 970 -22.88 5.27 -21.86
C MET A 970 -22.50 5.83 -20.48
N ALA A 971 -23.39 6.62 -19.85
CA ALA A 971 -23.12 7.17 -18.52
C ALA A 971 -22.93 6.10 -17.44
N ILE A 972 -23.64 4.96 -17.55
CA ILE A 972 -23.44 3.78 -16.68
C ILE A 972 -22.14 3.04 -17.06
N HIS A 973 -21.85 2.86 -18.36
CA HIS A 973 -20.59 2.24 -18.82
C HIS A 973 -19.33 2.97 -18.31
N PHE A 974 -19.43 4.27 -18.03
CA PHE A 974 -18.35 5.09 -17.48
C PHE A 974 -18.52 5.52 -16.00
N GLY A 975 -19.58 5.10 -15.28
CA GLY A 975 -19.63 5.14 -13.81
C GLY A 975 -20.21 6.38 -13.09
N ILE A 976 -21.18 7.08 -13.67
CA ILE A 976 -21.73 8.38 -13.18
C ILE A 976 -22.90 8.20 -12.16
N GLN A 977 -22.99 9.00 -11.08
CA GLN A 977 -23.97 8.83 -9.96
C GLN A 977 -25.34 9.55 -10.17
N THR A 978 -26.37 9.28 -9.33
CA THR A 978 -27.76 9.83 -9.51
C THR A 978 -28.42 10.41 -8.25
N THR A 979 -29.52 11.17 -8.40
CA THR A 979 -29.96 12.22 -7.45
C THR A 979 -30.94 11.78 -6.34
N ARG A 980 -31.55 10.59 -6.41
CA ARG A 980 -32.73 10.21 -5.59
C ARG A 980 -32.50 9.65 -4.17
N HIS A 981 -31.31 9.82 -3.58
CA HIS A 981 -30.91 9.12 -2.33
C HIS A 981 -30.72 10.00 -1.09
N HIS A 982 -30.90 11.32 -1.19
CA HIS A 982 -30.32 12.29 -0.25
C HIS A 982 -31.33 12.89 0.77
N THR A 983 -32.43 12.22 1.11
CA THR A 983 -33.56 12.91 1.78
C THR A 983 -34.31 12.08 2.85
N LEU A 984 -33.91 12.30 4.12
CA LEU A 984 -34.71 12.31 5.38
C LEU A 984 -34.92 11.03 6.24
N GLU A 985 -34.02 10.82 7.22
CA GLU A 985 -34.08 9.81 8.31
C GLU A 985 -34.53 10.37 9.71
N ASN A 986 -35.65 11.11 9.87
CA ASN A 986 -35.86 11.99 11.06
C ASN A 986 -37.03 11.66 12.07
N TYR A 987 -36.70 11.25 13.33
CA TYR A 987 -37.38 11.39 14.69
C TYR A 987 -38.19 10.25 15.43
N THR A 988 -37.84 9.89 16.72
CA THR A 988 -38.70 9.55 17.95
C THR A 988 -37.95 8.91 19.20
N ILE A 989 -38.45 9.02 20.49
CA ILE A 989 -37.88 8.53 21.82
C ILE A 989 -38.96 8.27 22.96
N ASP A 990 -38.73 7.41 24.01
CA ASP A 990 -39.51 7.31 25.33
C ASP A 990 -38.80 6.58 26.56
N ASN A 991 -39.34 6.52 27.83
CA ASN A 991 -38.63 6.04 29.10
C ASN A 991 -39.43 5.48 30.39
N PHE A 992 -38.78 5.25 31.59
CA PHE A 992 -39.02 4.21 32.70
C PHE A 992 -39.53 4.57 34.18
N SER A 993 -39.32 3.69 35.22
CA SER A 993 -39.94 3.61 36.62
C SER A 993 -38.99 3.81 37.88
N PRO A 994 -39.42 3.72 39.20
CA PRO A 994 -38.88 4.58 40.29
C PRO A 994 -38.05 4.07 41.52
N PHE A 995 -37.75 2.79 41.78
CA PHE A 995 -36.95 2.37 42.99
C PHE A 995 -35.69 1.58 42.65
N SER A 996 -35.79 0.66 41.70
CA SER A 996 -34.79 0.60 40.66
C SER A 996 -35.11 1.70 39.65
N PHE A 997 -34.10 2.41 39.15
CA PHE A 997 -34.17 2.78 37.74
C PHE A 997 -33.77 1.53 36.96
N HIS A 998 -34.46 1.23 35.86
CA HIS A 998 -34.16 0.00 35.11
C HIS A 998 -32.76 0.09 34.54
N PHE A 999 -31.93 -0.89 34.93
CA PHE A 999 -30.51 -0.90 34.62
C PHE A 999 -30.09 -2.29 34.17
N GLU A 1000 -30.47 -2.58 32.94
CA GLU A 1000 -30.57 -3.92 32.37
C GLU A 1000 -29.42 -4.22 31.40
N GLN A 1001 -28.84 -5.43 31.48
CA GLN A 1001 -27.93 -5.90 30.45
C GLN A 1001 -28.69 -6.32 29.20
N GLN A 1002 -28.68 -5.48 28.18
CA GLN A 1002 -29.39 -5.69 26.91
C GLN A 1002 -28.54 -5.34 25.69
N GLU A 1003 -28.74 -6.09 24.60
CA GLU A 1003 -28.37 -5.72 23.24
C GLU A 1003 -29.68 -5.63 22.43
N GLN A 1004 -29.91 -4.52 21.71
CA GLN A 1004 -31.14 -4.42 20.91
C GLN A 1004 -31.06 -5.35 19.70
N LEU A 1005 -32.15 -6.08 19.42
CA LEU A 1005 -32.23 -7.05 18.32
C LEU A 1005 -31.79 -6.44 16.97
N THR A 1006 -32.16 -5.19 16.72
CA THR A 1006 -31.79 -4.47 15.50
C THR A 1006 -30.30 -4.12 15.44
N VAL A 1007 -29.68 -3.77 16.57
CA VAL A 1007 -28.23 -3.57 16.68
C VAL A 1007 -27.50 -4.89 16.46
N ARG A 1008 -28.00 -5.99 17.01
CA ARG A 1008 -27.42 -7.33 16.81
C ARG A 1008 -27.50 -7.78 15.35
N ILE A 1009 -28.65 -7.69 14.71
CA ILE A 1009 -28.82 -8.01 13.28
C ILE A 1009 -27.96 -7.08 12.41
N LYS A 1010 -27.90 -5.77 12.71
CA LYS A 1010 -27.02 -4.80 12.04
C LYS A 1010 -25.54 -5.19 12.16
N ASN A 1011 -25.09 -5.61 13.34
CA ASN A 1011 -23.73 -6.07 13.57
C ASN A 1011 -23.43 -7.37 12.79
N ILE A 1012 -24.41 -8.29 12.69
CA ILE A 1012 -24.30 -9.50 11.86
C ILE A 1012 -24.12 -9.12 10.38
N ILE A 1013 -25.05 -8.35 9.77
CA ILE A 1013 -24.94 -7.96 8.35
C ILE A 1013 -23.71 -7.08 8.06
N SER A 1014 -23.15 -6.40 9.08
CA SER A 1014 -21.88 -5.67 8.94
C SER A 1014 -20.64 -6.59 8.94
N ALA A 1015 -20.74 -7.76 9.56
CA ALA A 1015 -19.71 -8.81 9.54
C ALA A 1015 -19.78 -9.69 8.28
N TYR A 1016 -20.94 -9.74 7.63
CA TYR A 1016 -21.18 -10.42 6.34
C TYR A 1016 -21.45 -9.40 5.21
N PRO A 1017 -20.49 -8.53 4.83
CA PRO A 1017 -20.74 -7.41 3.91
C PRO A 1017 -21.06 -7.81 2.45
N SER A 1018 -20.95 -9.10 2.10
CA SER A 1018 -21.16 -9.63 0.76
C SER A 1018 -22.62 -10.05 0.55
N LYS A 1019 -23.33 -9.36 -0.35
CA LYS A 1019 -24.68 -9.76 -0.75
C LYS A 1019 -24.72 -11.14 -1.42
N LYS A 1020 -23.60 -11.59 -2.01
CA LYS A 1020 -23.49 -12.90 -2.68
C LYS A 1020 -23.64 -14.08 -1.70
N ASP A 1021 -23.38 -13.85 -0.41
CA ASP A 1021 -23.43 -14.89 0.61
C ASP A 1021 -24.88 -15.28 0.95
N ILE A 1022 -25.85 -14.38 0.70
CA ILE A 1022 -27.29 -14.58 0.96
C ILE A 1022 -27.84 -15.80 0.21
N LEU A 1023 -27.44 -15.98 -1.05
CA LEU A 1023 -27.90 -17.11 -1.84
C LEU A 1023 -27.30 -18.42 -1.35
N LYS A 1024 -26.02 -18.41 -0.95
CA LYS A 1024 -25.35 -19.58 -0.36
C LYS A 1024 -26.04 -20.02 0.93
N GLU A 1025 -26.36 -19.07 1.80
CA GLU A 1025 -27.10 -19.34 3.04
C GLU A 1025 -28.52 -19.86 2.77
N LEU A 1026 -29.25 -19.33 1.78
CA LEU A 1026 -30.60 -19.82 1.43
C LEU A 1026 -30.58 -21.20 0.76
N ILE A 1027 -29.58 -21.49 -0.08
CA ILE A 1027 -29.32 -22.83 -0.65
C ILE A 1027 -29.01 -23.81 0.48
N GLN A 1028 -28.10 -23.45 1.41
CA GLN A 1028 -27.75 -24.29 2.56
C GLN A 1028 -28.97 -24.55 3.45
N ASN A 1029 -29.83 -23.56 3.70
CA ASN A 1029 -31.06 -23.74 4.47
C ASN A 1029 -32.03 -24.74 3.81
N ALA A 1030 -32.12 -24.77 2.48
CA ALA A 1030 -32.94 -25.75 1.75
C ALA A 1030 -32.29 -27.15 1.75
N ASP A 1031 -30.96 -27.24 1.61
CA ASP A 1031 -30.22 -28.49 1.72
C ASP A 1031 -30.32 -29.11 3.13
N ASP A 1032 -30.21 -28.28 4.17
CA ASP A 1032 -30.40 -28.63 5.59
C ASP A 1032 -31.85 -29.01 5.94
N ALA A 1033 -32.83 -28.60 5.13
CA ALA A 1033 -34.23 -29.04 5.19
C ALA A 1033 -34.47 -30.34 4.41
N GLU A 1034 -33.46 -30.86 3.69
CA GLU A 1034 -33.59 -32.02 2.80
C GLU A 1034 -34.59 -31.79 1.67
N ALA A 1035 -34.62 -30.55 1.14
CA ALA A 1035 -35.24 -30.25 -0.15
C ALA A 1035 -34.34 -30.76 -1.28
N THR A 1036 -34.94 -31.12 -2.42
CA THR A 1036 -34.20 -31.58 -3.61
C THR A 1036 -34.09 -30.51 -4.68
N GLU A 1037 -34.96 -29.49 -4.63
CA GLU A 1037 -34.91 -28.32 -5.52
C GLU A 1037 -35.15 -27.01 -4.77
N ILE A 1038 -34.52 -25.94 -5.26
CA ILE A 1038 -34.72 -24.57 -4.80
C ILE A 1038 -34.89 -23.62 -5.99
N HIS A 1039 -35.89 -22.76 -5.91
CA HIS A 1039 -36.26 -21.79 -6.95
C HIS A 1039 -36.13 -20.39 -6.36
N PHE A 1040 -35.36 -19.52 -7.00
CA PHE A 1040 -35.30 -18.11 -6.70
C PHE A 1040 -36.14 -17.33 -7.70
N ILE A 1041 -37.18 -16.65 -7.23
CA ILE A 1041 -38.14 -15.92 -8.07
C ILE A 1041 -38.04 -14.43 -7.77
N TRP A 1042 -37.63 -13.65 -8.76
CA TRP A 1042 -37.71 -12.20 -8.70
C TRP A 1042 -39.11 -11.75 -9.13
N ASP A 1043 -40.00 -11.59 -8.14
CA ASP A 1043 -41.36 -11.09 -8.34
C ASP A 1043 -41.33 -9.56 -8.43
N LYS A 1044 -41.43 -9.00 -9.64
CA LYS A 1044 -41.47 -7.55 -9.89
C LYS A 1044 -42.88 -6.96 -9.79
N ARG A 1045 -43.90 -7.81 -9.64
CA ARG A 1045 -45.31 -7.39 -9.66
C ARG A 1045 -45.67 -6.60 -8.41
N GLN A 1046 -46.62 -5.68 -8.57
CA GLN A 1046 -47.23 -4.92 -7.49
C GLN A 1046 -48.59 -5.54 -7.16
N HIS A 1047 -48.71 -6.11 -5.96
CA HIS A 1047 -49.93 -6.77 -5.49
C HIS A 1047 -50.95 -5.76 -4.93
N GLY A 1048 -52.18 -6.24 -4.72
CA GLY A 1048 -53.31 -5.48 -4.18
C GLY A 1048 -53.06 -4.94 -2.77
N LYS A 1049 -53.92 -3.99 -2.34
CA LYS A 1049 -53.74 -3.20 -1.11
C LYS A 1049 -55.04 -3.05 -0.31
N GLU A 1050 -56.08 -3.81 -0.66
CA GLU A 1050 -57.42 -3.72 -0.10
C GLU A 1050 -57.68 -4.85 0.92
N LYS A 1051 -57.34 -6.09 0.54
CA LYS A 1051 -57.42 -7.28 1.40
C LYS A 1051 -56.05 -7.61 2.02
N THR A 1052 -55.56 -6.71 2.88
CA THR A 1052 -54.30 -6.90 3.64
C THR A 1052 -54.54 -6.85 5.15
N PHE A 1053 -53.55 -7.27 5.95
CA PHE A 1053 -53.64 -7.23 7.42
C PHE A 1053 -53.75 -5.81 8.01
N GLY A 1054 -53.61 -4.75 7.21
CA GLY A 1054 -53.76 -3.36 7.62
C GLY A 1054 -52.97 -2.39 6.74
N LYS A 1055 -53.25 -1.09 6.82
CA LYS A 1055 -52.65 -0.08 5.92
C LYS A 1055 -51.11 -0.08 5.91
N ARG A 1056 -50.45 -0.50 6.99
CA ARG A 1056 -48.97 -0.61 7.06
C ARG A 1056 -48.40 -1.72 6.16
N TRP A 1057 -49.17 -2.79 5.94
CA TRP A 1057 -48.78 -3.94 5.11
C TRP A 1057 -48.71 -3.61 3.61
N ASN A 1058 -49.35 -2.52 3.19
CA ASN A 1058 -49.39 -2.09 1.80
C ASN A 1058 -48.00 -1.74 1.22
N ASN A 1059 -46.98 -1.58 2.08
CA ASN A 1059 -45.58 -1.38 1.70
C ASN A 1059 -44.82 -2.70 1.44
N LEU A 1060 -45.35 -3.85 1.88
CA LEU A 1060 -44.77 -5.19 1.67
C LEU A 1060 -45.32 -5.88 0.40
N GLN A 1061 -46.30 -5.25 -0.26
CA GLN A 1061 -46.98 -5.75 -1.47
C GLN A 1061 -46.26 -5.39 -2.78
N GLY A 1062 -45.11 -4.72 -2.72
CA GLY A 1062 -44.27 -4.42 -3.89
C GLY A 1062 -43.34 -5.57 -4.29
N PRO A 1063 -42.34 -5.31 -5.14
CA PRO A 1063 -41.38 -6.31 -5.60
C PRO A 1063 -40.69 -7.08 -4.46
N ALA A 1064 -40.45 -8.37 -4.68
CA ALA A 1064 -39.85 -9.28 -3.70
C ALA A 1064 -38.85 -10.24 -4.35
N LEU A 1065 -37.89 -10.71 -3.54
CA LEU A 1065 -37.27 -12.01 -3.78
C LEU A 1065 -38.14 -13.06 -3.11
N CYS A 1066 -38.84 -13.87 -3.90
CA CYS A 1066 -39.49 -15.07 -3.41
C CYS A 1066 -38.54 -16.25 -3.57
N VAL A 1067 -38.49 -17.17 -2.61
CA VAL A 1067 -37.63 -18.36 -2.67
C VAL A 1067 -38.43 -19.58 -2.25
N PHE A 1068 -38.65 -20.48 -3.19
CA PHE A 1068 -39.39 -21.73 -2.97
C PHE A 1068 -38.40 -22.89 -2.84
N ASN A 1069 -38.69 -23.82 -1.93
CA ASN A 1069 -38.09 -25.15 -1.91
C ASN A 1069 -39.18 -26.20 -1.68
N ASN A 1070 -38.98 -27.41 -2.21
CA ASN A 1070 -39.97 -28.49 -2.18
C ASN A 1070 -40.00 -29.26 -0.84
N LYS A 1071 -39.83 -28.55 0.29
CA LYS A 1071 -39.97 -29.12 1.63
C LYS A 1071 -40.80 -28.23 2.55
N VAL A 1072 -41.71 -28.83 3.31
CA VAL A 1072 -42.38 -28.20 4.46
C VAL A 1072 -41.42 -28.13 5.65
N PHE A 1073 -41.35 -27.00 6.33
CA PHE A 1073 -40.50 -26.78 7.51
C PHE A 1073 -41.04 -27.55 8.72
N SER A 1074 -40.14 -28.16 9.49
CA SER A 1074 -40.49 -28.76 10.78
C SER A 1074 -40.62 -27.70 11.89
N ASP A 1075 -41.23 -28.07 13.02
CA ASP A 1075 -41.25 -27.23 14.23
C ASP A 1075 -39.85 -26.85 14.72
N ASP A 1076 -38.84 -27.68 14.46
CA ASP A 1076 -37.45 -27.41 14.86
C ASP A 1076 -36.73 -26.47 13.88
N ASP A 1077 -37.04 -26.52 12.58
CA ASP A 1077 -36.58 -25.51 11.62
C ASP A 1077 -37.21 -24.13 11.94
N LEU A 1078 -38.49 -24.13 12.31
CA LEU A 1078 -39.21 -22.93 12.75
C LEU A 1078 -38.68 -22.38 14.09
N LYS A 1079 -38.18 -23.19 15.01
CA LYS A 1079 -37.46 -22.71 16.21
C LYS A 1079 -36.08 -22.16 15.84
N GLY A 1080 -35.30 -22.91 15.06
CA GLY A 1080 -33.94 -22.54 14.68
C GLY A 1080 -33.86 -21.17 13.98
N ILE A 1081 -34.81 -20.85 13.10
CA ILE A 1081 -34.84 -19.55 12.41
C ILE A 1081 -35.21 -18.35 13.32
N GLN A 1082 -35.76 -18.63 14.51
CA GLN A 1082 -36.10 -17.62 15.52
C GLN A 1082 -34.97 -17.36 16.53
N GLN A 1083 -34.04 -18.29 16.72
CA GLN A 1083 -32.98 -18.17 17.71
C GLN A 1083 -31.69 -17.66 17.06
N LEU A 1084 -31.29 -16.44 17.40
CA LEU A 1084 -30.00 -15.90 16.95
C LEU A 1084 -28.88 -16.55 17.77
N GLY A 1085 -27.85 -17.07 17.10
CA GLY A 1085 -26.63 -17.55 17.75
C GLY A 1085 -26.70 -18.98 18.31
N GLU A 1086 -27.87 -19.60 18.36
CA GLU A 1086 -28.03 -21.05 18.48
C GLU A 1086 -28.18 -21.64 17.07
N GLY A 1087 -27.10 -22.24 16.54
CA GLY A 1087 -27.23 -23.14 15.41
C GLY A 1087 -28.03 -24.36 15.85
N GLY A 1088 -29.33 -24.40 15.55
CA GLY A 1088 -30.32 -25.35 16.12
C GLY A 1088 -30.11 -26.84 15.82
N LYS A 1089 -28.93 -27.23 15.32
CA LYS A 1089 -28.59 -28.58 14.84
C LYS A 1089 -27.21 -29.07 15.33
N GLN A 1090 -26.65 -28.48 16.41
CA GLN A 1090 -25.31 -28.84 16.94
C GLN A 1090 -25.11 -30.32 17.34
N ASN A 1091 -26.20 -31.09 17.54
CA ASN A 1091 -26.14 -32.52 17.89
C ASN A 1091 -26.50 -33.48 16.73
N LEU A 1092 -26.70 -32.98 15.50
CA LEU A 1092 -27.06 -33.80 14.33
C LEU A 1092 -25.88 -33.88 13.35
N GLN A 1093 -25.33 -35.08 13.14
CA GLN A 1093 -24.26 -35.30 12.15
C GLN A 1093 -24.76 -35.05 10.73
N GLY A 1094 -24.11 -34.10 10.02
CA GLY A 1094 -24.28 -33.91 8.57
C GLY A 1094 -25.07 -32.67 8.13
N LYS A 1095 -25.18 -31.62 8.95
CA LYS A 1095 -25.75 -30.31 8.57
C LYS A 1095 -24.75 -29.19 8.90
N ILE A 1096 -24.58 -28.20 8.02
CA ILE A 1096 -23.44 -27.26 8.05
C ILE A 1096 -23.91 -25.81 8.23
N GLY A 1097 -23.59 -25.19 9.36
CA GLY A 1097 -23.82 -23.77 9.61
C GLY A 1097 -23.27 -23.33 10.96
N LYS A 1098 -22.21 -22.51 10.98
CA LYS A 1098 -21.33 -22.43 12.17
C LYS A 1098 -21.96 -21.83 13.43
N TYR A 1099 -22.99 -20.96 13.32
CA TYR A 1099 -23.62 -20.28 14.47
C TYR A 1099 -25.13 -20.00 14.33
N GLY A 1100 -25.85 -20.55 13.34
CA GLY A 1100 -27.27 -20.23 13.10
C GLY A 1100 -27.54 -18.78 12.65
N LEU A 1101 -26.50 -18.03 12.26
CA LEU A 1101 -26.61 -16.62 11.89
C LEU A 1101 -26.96 -16.41 10.40
N GLY A 1102 -26.82 -17.43 9.56
CA GLY A 1102 -26.86 -17.35 8.09
C GLY A 1102 -28.13 -16.76 7.50
N PHE A 1103 -29.31 -17.16 7.98
CA PHE A 1103 -30.58 -16.61 7.53
C PHE A 1103 -30.67 -15.08 7.69
N ASN A 1104 -29.98 -14.49 8.66
CA ASN A 1104 -30.01 -13.03 8.88
C ASN A 1104 -29.35 -12.23 7.75
N SER A 1105 -28.61 -12.88 6.86
CA SER A 1105 -28.14 -12.27 5.61
C SER A 1105 -29.30 -11.76 4.73
N VAL A 1106 -30.51 -12.35 4.80
CA VAL A 1106 -31.68 -11.81 4.06
C VAL A 1106 -32.05 -10.39 4.48
N TYR A 1107 -31.61 -9.91 5.65
CA TYR A 1107 -31.81 -8.53 6.07
C TYR A 1107 -30.96 -7.51 5.30
N HIS A 1108 -30.02 -7.94 4.44
CA HIS A 1108 -29.49 -7.06 3.39
C HIS A 1108 -30.60 -6.67 2.39
N LEU A 1109 -31.54 -7.58 2.08
CA LEU A 1109 -32.55 -7.39 1.05
C LEU A 1109 -33.90 -6.88 1.58
N THR A 1110 -34.33 -7.34 2.75
CA THR A 1110 -35.66 -7.04 3.31
C THR A 1110 -35.61 -6.60 4.78
N ASP A 1111 -36.63 -5.87 5.24
CA ASP A 1111 -36.82 -5.55 6.67
C ASP A 1111 -37.84 -6.45 7.37
N CYS A 1112 -38.60 -7.22 6.61
CA CYS A 1112 -39.73 -8.00 7.11
C CYS A 1112 -39.89 -9.31 6.31
N PRO A 1113 -38.95 -10.27 6.46
CA PRO A 1113 -39.05 -11.55 5.77
C PRO A 1113 -40.26 -12.33 6.29
N SER A 1114 -40.97 -12.97 5.36
CA SER A 1114 -42.11 -13.83 5.66
C SER A 1114 -41.93 -15.21 5.04
N ILE A 1115 -42.51 -16.22 5.69
CA ILE A 1115 -42.34 -17.64 5.36
C ILE A 1115 -43.73 -18.27 5.37
N LEU A 1116 -44.14 -18.83 4.23
CA LEU A 1116 -45.33 -19.65 4.11
C LEU A 1116 -44.89 -21.10 3.92
N THR A 1117 -45.32 -22.01 4.78
CA THR A 1117 -44.94 -23.43 4.73
C THR A 1117 -46.14 -24.37 4.86
N GLY A 1118 -46.17 -25.41 4.03
CA GLY A 1118 -47.22 -26.45 3.99
C GLY A 1118 -48.63 -25.91 3.76
N ASP A 1119 -48.75 -24.76 3.10
CA ASP A 1119 -49.95 -23.92 2.90
C ASP A 1119 -50.84 -23.72 4.15
N LYS A 1120 -50.24 -23.80 5.34
CA LYS A 1120 -50.94 -23.81 6.64
C LYS A 1120 -50.39 -22.78 7.62
N LEU A 1121 -49.11 -22.45 7.56
CA LEU A 1121 -48.47 -21.55 8.51
C LEU A 1121 -47.78 -20.39 7.81
N LEU A 1122 -48.22 -19.16 8.11
CA LEU A 1122 -47.57 -17.91 7.71
C LEU A 1122 -46.81 -17.31 8.89
N CYS A 1123 -45.48 -17.37 8.84
CA CYS A 1123 -44.58 -16.75 9.80
C CYS A 1123 -44.05 -15.42 9.26
N ILE A 1124 -43.97 -14.41 10.13
CA ILE A 1124 -43.54 -13.05 9.79
C ILE A 1124 -42.52 -12.61 10.85
N SER A 1125 -41.35 -12.19 10.41
CA SER A 1125 -40.35 -11.54 11.27
C SER A 1125 -40.36 -10.04 11.01
N ASP A 1126 -40.52 -9.24 12.05
CA ASP A 1126 -40.57 -7.78 12.01
C ASP A 1126 -39.67 -7.20 13.12
N PRO A 1127 -38.34 -7.36 13.01
CA PRO A 1127 -37.39 -6.86 14.01
C PRO A 1127 -37.44 -5.33 14.18
N ASN A 1128 -37.97 -4.60 13.20
CA ASN A 1128 -38.21 -3.16 13.28
C ASN A 1128 -39.53 -2.78 13.99
N GLN A 1129 -40.39 -3.76 14.33
CA GLN A 1129 -41.68 -3.58 15.01
C GLN A 1129 -42.66 -2.64 14.27
N LYS A 1130 -42.61 -2.61 12.94
CA LYS A 1130 -43.32 -1.64 12.10
C LYS A 1130 -44.68 -2.13 11.60
N TYR A 1131 -44.79 -3.42 11.28
CA TYR A 1131 -45.88 -4.04 10.52
C TYR A 1131 -46.81 -4.93 11.37
N ILE A 1132 -46.39 -5.34 12.57
CA ILE A 1132 -47.20 -6.14 13.50
C ILE A 1132 -47.90 -5.22 14.52
N GLU A 1133 -49.18 -4.92 14.28
CA GLU A 1133 -50.00 -4.11 15.19
C GLU A 1133 -50.53 -4.98 16.35
N THR A 1134 -50.26 -4.59 17.60
CA THR A 1134 -50.73 -5.27 18.81
C THR A 1134 -51.35 -4.29 19.81
N LYS A 1135 -52.41 -4.70 20.52
CA LYS A 1135 -53.12 -3.89 21.52
C LYS A 1135 -52.53 -3.98 22.94
N THR A 1136 -51.31 -4.48 23.07
CA THR A 1136 -50.63 -4.73 24.35
C THR A 1136 -49.36 -3.91 24.44
N ASP A 1137 -48.99 -3.43 25.63
CA ASP A 1137 -47.80 -2.60 25.92
C ASP A 1137 -46.43 -3.27 25.65
N ARG A 1138 -46.38 -4.34 24.84
CA ARG A 1138 -45.17 -5.09 24.49
C ARG A 1138 -45.14 -5.32 22.98
N PRO A 1139 -44.31 -4.58 22.22
CA PRO A 1139 -44.18 -4.79 20.79
C PRO A 1139 -43.52 -6.15 20.49
N ARG A 1140 -43.91 -6.77 19.38
CA ARG A 1140 -43.44 -8.12 18.97
C ARG A 1140 -42.54 -8.02 17.74
N HIS A 1141 -41.39 -8.69 17.80
CA HIS A 1141 -40.45 -8.81 16.68
C HIS A 1141 -40.84 -9.84 15.61
N GLY A 1142 -42.02 -10.46 15.73
CA GLY A 1142 -42.53 -11.45 14.78
C GLY A 1142 -43.79 -12.18 15.28
N ILE A 1143 -44.56 -12.74 14.35
CA ILE A 1143 -45.85 -13.42 14.61
C ILE A 1143 -46.05 -14.58 13.62
N GLY A 1144 -46.85 -15.58 14.01
CA GLY A 1144 -47.26 -16.68 13.15
C GLY A 1144 -48.78 -16.76 13.09
N TYR A 1145 -49.32 -17.08 11.92
CA TYR A 1145 -50.75 -17.26 11.68
C TYR A 1145 -51.02 -18.64 11.08
N ASN A 1146 -52.04 -19.32 11.57
CA ASN A 1146 -52.60 -20.50 10.93
C ASN A 1146 -53.55 -20.03 9.81
N LEU A 1147 -53.24 -20.36 8.57
CA LEU A 1147 -54.03 -19.99 7.39
C LEU A 1147 -55.20 -20.97 7.20
N THR A 1148 -56.32 -20.67 7.84
CA THR A 1148 -57.62 -21.24 7.42
C THR A 1148 -58.07 -20.61 6.10
N ASP A 1149 -58.95 -21.27 5.37
CA ASP A 1149 -59.49 -20.75 4.09
C ASP A 1149 -60.19 -19.40 4.27
N GLU A 1150 -60.85 -19.22 5.41
CA GLU A 1150 -61.44 -17.95 5.86
C GLU A 1150 -60.38 -16.84 5.96
N LEU A 1151 -59.21 -17.13 6.54
CA LEU A 1151 -58.12 -16.16 6.67
C LEU A 1151 -57.48 -15.86 5.30
N LYS A 1152 -57.31 -16.87 4.44
CA LYS A 1152 -56.83 -16.71 3.05
C LYS A 1152 -57.72 -15.77 2.26
N GLU A 1153 -59.04 -15.88 2.39
CA GLU A 1153 -60.00 -14.96 1.74
C GLU A 1153 -60.02 -13.55 2.35
N MET A 1154 -59.79 -13.42 3.66
CA MET A 1154 -59.69 -12.12 4.34
C MET A 1154 -58.42 -11.35 3.96
N CYS A 1155 -57.28 -12.02 3.78
CA CYS A 1155 -56.00 -11.41 3.38
C CYS A 1155 -55.57 -11.80 1.94
N LEU A 1156 -56.52 -11.92 1.02
CA LEU A 1156 -56.31 -12.49 -0.32
C LEU A 1156 -55.20 -11.80 -1.13
N ASP A 1157 -55.02 -10.48 -0.99
CA ASP A 1157 -53.93 -9.76 -1.68
C ASP A 1157 -52.55 -10.22 -1.16
N VAL A 1158 -52.45 -10.43 0.16
CA VAL A 1158 -51.23 -10.95 0.79
C VAL A 1158 -50.98 -12.40 0.40
N TYR A 1159 -52.02 -13.24 0.38
CA TYR A 1159 -51.90 -14.65 0.03
C TYR A 1159 -51.42 -14.85 -1.42
N LYS A 1160 -51.98 -14.12 -2.39
CA LYS A 1160 -51.55 -14.15 -3.80
C LYS A 1160 -50.09 -13.75 -4.00
N SER A 1161 -49.52 -12.96 -3.10
CA SER A 1161 -48.10 -12.58 -3.14
C SER A 1161 -47.12 -13.76 -2.89
N PHE A 1162 -47.61 -14.92 -2.44
CA PHE A 1162 -46.82 -16.15 -2.28
C PHE A 1162 -46.91 -17.13 -3.47
N LEU A 1163 -47.48 -16.70 -4.60
CA LEU A 1163 -47.51 -17.46 -5.86
C LEU A 1163 -48.26 -18.82 -5.82
N PRO A 1164 -49.44 -18.95 -5.17
CA PRO A 1164 -50.17 -20.21 -5.07
C PRO A 1164 -50.58 -20.79 -6.43
N ASP A 1165 -50.75 -19.94 -7.46
CA ASP A 1165 -51.11 -20.34 -8.81
C ASP A 1165 -49.91 -20.91 -9.62
N GLN A 1166 -48.69 -20.85 -9.09
CA GLN A 1166 -47.45 -21.23 -9.79
C GLN A 1166 -46.61 -22.29 -9.05
N PHE A 1167 -46.75 -22.42 -7.73
CA PHE A 1167 -45.97 -23.35 -6.90
C PHE A 1167 -46.87 -24.13 -5.94
N THR A 1168 -46.59 -25.41 -5.73
CA THR A 1168 -47.31 -26.30 -4.80
C THR A 1168 -46.95 -26.02 -3.34
N LEU A 1169 -47.57 -24.98 -2.78
CA LEU A 1169 -47.31 -24.50 -1.41
C LEU A 1169 -47.65 -25.53 -0.31
N GLU A 1170 -48.51 -26.53 -0.60
CA GLU A 1170 -48.85 -27.61 0.33
C GLU A 1170 -47.68 -28.56 0.64
N GLU A 1171 -46.77 -28.74 -0.32
CA GLU A 1171 -45.64 -29.67 -0.24
C GLU A 1171 -44.29 -28.97 0.02
N GLY A 1172 -44.28 -27.62 0.02
CA GLY A 1172 -43.06 -26.81 0.07
C GLY A 1172 -43.07 -25.66 1.08
N THR A 1173 -42.03 -24.84 0.98
CA THR A 1173 -41.87 -23.61 1.75
C THR A 1173 -41.50 -22.46 0.82
N MET A 1174 -42.28 -21.39 0.87
CA MET A 1174 -42.09 -20.14 0.15
C MET A 1174 -41.64 -19.04 1.12
N PHE A 1175 -40.40 -18.62 1.02
CA PHE A 1175 -39.97 -17.34 1.57
C PHE A 1175 -40.46 -16.22 0.65
N ARG A 1176 -41.01 -15.15 1.22
CA ARG A 1176 -41.19 -13.87 0.54
C ARG A 1176 -40.34 -12.83 1.25
N LEU A 1177 -39.44 -12.21 0.51
CA LEU A 1177 -38.52 -11.17 0.98
C LEU A 1177 -38.84 -9.87 0.22
N PRO A 1178 -39.82 -9.06 0.67
CA PRO A 1178 -40.15 -7.80 0.03
C PRO A 1178 -38.93 -6.88 0.01
N LEU A 1179 -38.53 -6.45 -1.18
CA LEU A 1179 -37.27 -5.71 -1.37
C LEU A 1179 -37.36 -4.35 -0.68
N ARG A 1180 -36.29 -3.95 0.02
CA ARG A 1180 -36.25 -2.66 0.71
C ARG A 1180 -36.26 -1.50 -0.29
N THR A 1181 -37.43 -0.93 -0.52
CA THR A 1181 -37.63 0.26 -1.37
C THR A 1181 -37.16 1.54 -0.66
N SER A 1182 -37.06 2.66 -1.40
CA SER A 1182 -36.70 3.96 -0.82
C SER A 1182 -37.70 4.50 0.22
N VAL A 1183 -38.94 4.01 0.24
CA VAL A 1183 -39.96 4.37 1.23
C VAL A 1183 -39.82 3.54 2.52
N SER A 1184 -39.08 2.43 2.45
CA SER A 1184 -38.81 1.56 3.60
C SER A 1184 -37.53 1.93 4.35
N THR A 1185 -36.52 2.48 3.65
CA THR A 1185 -35.19 2.81 4.23
C THR A 1185 -35.25 3.81 5.37
N GLU A 1186 -35.91 4.98 5.18
CA GLU A 1186 -35.91 6.14 6.12
C GLU A 1186 -36.24 5.81 7.59
N ASN A 1187 -36.81 4.64 7.86
CA ASN A 1187 -37.25 4.19 9.18
C ASN A 1187 -36.73 2.78 9.57
N SER A 1188 -35.77 2.18 8.86
CA SER A 1188 -35.19 0.87 9.22
C SER A 1188 -34.01 1.04 10.19
N LYS A 1189 -34.07 0.35 11.34
CA LYS A 1189 -32.95 0.27 12.29
C LYS A 1189 -31.89 -0.78 11.89
N LEU A 1190 -32.16 -1.56 10.84
CA LEU A 1190 -31.27 -2.64 10.37
C LEU A 1190 -30.26 -2.15 9.33
N SER A 1191 -30.75 -1.62 8.21
CA SER A 1191 -29.93 -1.19 7.08
C SER A 1191 -30.57 -0.02 6.35
N GLN A 1192 -29.78 1.02 6.09
CA GLN A 1192 -30.18 2.17 5.26
C GLN A 1192 -29.97 1.93 3.76
N GLN A 1193 -29.50 0.75 3.36
CA GLN A 1193 -29.32 0.40 1.96
C GLN A 1193 -30.63 -0.12 1.36
N LYS A 1194 -31.18 0.62 0.38
CA LYS A 1194 -32.24 0.12 -0.49
C LYS A 1194 -31.71 -1.00 -1.39
N VAL A 1195 -32.60 -1.83 -1.92
CA VAL A 1195 -32.29 -2.80 -2.98
C VAL A 1195 -32.73 -2.23 -4.33
N THR A 1196 -31.87 -2.38 -5.34
CA THR A 1196 -32.12 -2.01 -6.74
C THR A 1196 -32.24 -3.24 -7.64
N ASP A 1197 -32.72 -3.02 -8.86
CA ASP A 1197 -32.69 -4.04 -9.91
C ASP A 1197 -31.25 -4.48 -10.21
N GLU A 1198 -30.29 -3.55 -10.18
CA GLU A 1198 -28.87 -3.84 -10.31
C GLU A 1198 -28.34 -4.70 -9.15
N ASP A 1199 -28.74 -4.44 -7.89
CA ASP A 1199 -28.38 -5.30 -6.74
C ASP A 1199 -28.92 -6.72 -6.88
N MET A 1200 -30.13 -6.89 -7.43
CA MET A 1200 -30.71 -8.22 -7.68
C MET A 1200 -30.02 -8.93 -8.84
N ILE A 1201 -29.59 -8.21 -9.87
CA ILE A 1201 -28.80 -8.77 -10.97
C ILE A 1201 -27.40 -9.18 -10.50
N GLU A 1202 -26.73 -8.40 -9.64
CA GLU A 1202 -25.45 -8.77 -9.02
C GLU A 1202 -25.61 -9.95 -8.05
N LEU A 1203 -26.71 -10.00 -7.29
CA LEU A 1203 -27.05 -11.13 -6.43
C LEU A 1203 -27.16 -12.41 -7.26
N PHE A 1204 -27.93 -12.39 -8.37
CA PHE A 1204 -28.06 -13.56 -9.24
C PHE A 1204 -26.82 -13.85 -10.09
N SER A 1205 -25.98 -12.86 -10.43
CA SER A 1205 -24.71 -13.12 -11.14
C SER A 1205 -23.80 -14.04 -10.34
N ALA A 1206 -23.89 -14.01 -9.00
CA ALA A 1206 -23.17 -14.93 -8.13
C ALA A 1206 -23.53 -16.42 -8.35
N LEU A 1207 -24.74 -16.74 -8.84
CA LEU A 1207 -25.12 -18.11 -9.23
C LEU A 1207 -24.51 -18.53 -10.58
N PHE A 1208 -24.27 -17.57 -11.47
CA PHE A 1208 -23.72 -17.80 -12.80
C PHE A 1208 -22.19 -17.72 -12.85
N GLU A 1209 -21.55 -17.11 -11.85
CA GLU A 1209 -20.09 -17.01 -11.72
C GLU A 1209 -19.43 -18.34 -11.29
N ASP A 1210 -20.11 -19.16 -10.47
CA ASP A 1210 -19.60 -20.46 -9.98
C ASP A 1210 -20.75 -21.48 -9.75
N PRO A 1211 -21.46 -21.93 -10.80
CA PRO A 1211 -22.58 -22.87 -10.67
C PRO A 1211 -22.14 -24.27 -10.21
N GLU A 1212 -20.92 -24.68 -10.56
CA GLU A 1212 -20.36 -25.98 -10.18
C GLU A 1212 -19.96 -26.00 -8.69
N GLY A 1213 -19.21 -25.00 -8.21
CA GLY A 1213 -18.81 -24.89 -6.81
C GLY A 1213 -19.97 -24.72 -5.83
N LEU A 1214 -21.08 -24.12 -6.28
CA LEU A 1214 -22.31 -23.99 -5.49
C LEU A 1214 -23.04 -25.31 -5.24
N THR A 1215 -22.90 -26.31 -6.12
CA THR A 1215 -23.61 -27.60 -6.02
C THR A 1215 -22.71 -28.74 -5.56
N LEU A 1216 -21.39 -28.64 -5.76
CA LEU A 1216 -20.39 -29.68 -5.50
C LEU A 1216 -20.41 -30.29 -4.08
N PHE A 1217 -20.84 -29.52 -3.07
CA PHE A 1217 -20.84 -29.93 -1.66
C PHE A 1217 -22.24 -30.00 -1.02
N LEU A 1218 -23.31 -29.79 -1.80
CA LEU A 1218 -24.69 -29.97 -1.31
C LEU A 1218 -25.03 -31.46 -1.26
N LYS A 1219 -25.85 -31.87 -0.29
CA LYS A 1219 -26.16 -33.29 -0.06
C LYS A 1219 -27.48 -33.73 -0.70
N ASN A 1220 -28.46 -32.83 -0.78
CA ASN A 1220 -29.85 -33.10 -1.14
C ASN A 1220 -30.32 -32.26 -2.34
N ILE A 1221 -29.92 -30.99 -2.40
CA ILE A 1221 -30.26 -30.09 -3.52
C ILE A 1221 -29.56 -30.56 -4.79
N SER A 1222 -30.37 -30.98 -5.76
CA SER A 1222 -29.94 -31.44 -7.09
C SER A 1222 -30.34 -30.48 -8.21
N LYS A 1223 -31.12 -29.43 -7.89
CA LYS A 1223 -31.72 -28.51 -8.86
C LYS A 1223 -31.85 -27.10 -8.28
N ILE A 1224 -31.33 -26.12 -8.99
CA ILE A 1224 -31.42 -24.68 -8.66
C ILE A 1224 -31.98 -23.96 -9.89
N GLU A 1225 -33.10 -23.25 -9.74
CA GLU A 1225 -33.70 -22.45 -10.82
C GLU A 1225 -33.82 -20.97 -10.44
N VAL A 1226 -33.77 -20.09 -11.45
CA VAL A 1226 -33.95 -18.64 -11.29
C VAL A 1226 -35.06 -18.15 -12.24
N HIS A 1227 -36.03 -17.44 -11.70
CA HIS A 1227 -37.24 -16.99 -12.38
C HIS A 1227 -37.40 -15.46 -12.22
N VAL A 1228 -38.06 -14.81 -13.18
CA VAL A 1228 -38.40 -13.38 -13.13
C VAL A 1228 -39.83 -13.19 -13.66
N ILE A 1229 -40.70 -12.53 -12.89
CA ILE A 1229 -42.15 -12.37 -13.18
C ILE A 1229 -42.68 -10.96 -12.88
#